data_AF-A0A9W8PDQ6-F1
#
_entry.id   AF-A0A9W8PDQ6-F1
#
_cell.length_a   1.000
_cell.length_b   1.000
_cell.length_c   1.000
_cell.angle_alpha   90.00
_cell.angle_beta   90.00
_cell.angle_gamma   90.00
#
_symmetry.space_group_name_H-M   'P 1'
#
loop_
_entity.id
_entity.type
_entity.pdbx_description
1 polymer ?
#
loop_
_entity_poly.entity_id
_entity_poly.type
_entity_poly.pdbx_seq_one_letter_code
_entity_poly.pdbx_strand_id
1 'polypeptide(L)'
;MVLLFVCCFLAFFSVVESHVPRLRHSHLHSSSNLLRLTKRKDDDPSDFSWAKRWAAIGDSYTAGIGAGRALGKWTDGEDLEVDIKPEKFVWNITLPNLDISGHDNWYCARYDMSYPMIVNRLLGSYVEDFQYAACSGDRAGQIYQQAKQIEGDLDLVMMTAGGNDLCLAGIIQECILLSIRNQKACEAVLQVAEKNVEEIIKSNTKDILHALNDKMNKDGIVVILGYAEFFSTVNDDCEKEYWDIFSGFDLPFIRRQKLTIARRHRFNALVKKINSAIADAVTDISKDSKIKYKVGFADWNPWVTHADIDGQMCSPSSNGDYPDKNQPGMHFIKPGTNPNVVRDELRKRSFDEDDAALAAELEDELEAQEEAASQRIWGSKFFNSPNPSEMVRRVLRRRDPKDPGCPGDGNWDYTMGLGLPNKIGANFHPNENGHVTMASFAMAEVMDLRSLVLGVDAPNCEIKDEFKCWSDDDWKIYASADRLDKHYEDFCKNIEQPKHEVGWEYSKKYDEGTPDEHEFKISLSKEMADYDESECIDSMKKLIHNCDTKRKMNWKSGGMYVRDDGAYTYEVNPTRTNRPWPPPEYGVGTCKGWYHVLWSSYTIEGGGFSTWDYGQQTMRPSMDACYGLGTTGWEFEYYDEPTEDGYEWKAKFNTPIWVRSRCFKNNWVAKRAGGWTDGCGGND
;
A
#
# COMPACT_ATOMS: atom_id res chain seq x y z
N MET A 1 -44.08 2.23 8.84
CA MET A 1 -44.55 3.61 9.18
C MET A 1 -43.79 4.24 10.35
N VAL A 2 -43.23 3.46 11.29
CA VAL A 2 -42.38 3.97 12.39
C VAL A 2 -40.99 4.41 11.92
N LEU A 3 -40.45 3.81 10.84
CA LEU A 3 -39.18 4.22 10.23
C LEU A 3 -39.20 5.62 9.56
N LEU A 4 -40.37 6.10 9.12
CA LEU A 4 -40.49 7.43 8.51
C LEU A 4 -40.44 8.57 9.55
N PHE A 5 -40.77 8.28 10.81
CA PHE A 5 -40.83 9.30 11.86
C PHE A 5 -39.46 9.60 12.50
N VAL A 6 -38.50 8.67 12.42
CA VAL A 6 -37.14 8.86 12.97
C VAL A 6 -36.27 9.71 12.03
N CYS A 7 -36.49 9.63 10.71
CA CYS A 7 -35.76 10.47 9.74
C CYS A 7 -36.10 11.97 9.85
N CYS A 8 -37.29 12.34 10.32
CA CYS A 8 -37.66 13.76 10.48
C CYS A 8 -37.07 14.43 11.73
N PHE A 9 -36.65 13.67 12.75
CA PHE A 9 -36.14 14.25 14.00
C PHE A 9 -34.62 14.50 14.01
N LEU A 10 -33.85 13.84 13.12
CA LEU A 10 -32.40 14.07 12.99
C LEU A 10 -32.04 15.35 12.21
N ALA A 11 -33.03 16.03 11.62
CA ALA A 11 -32.82 17.27 10.85
C ALA A 11 -32.75 18.55 11.71
N PHE A 12 -32.92 18.49 13.04
CA PHE A 12 -33.07 19.70 13.86
C PHE A 12 -32.02 19.97 14.96
N PHE A 13 -31.01 19.14 15.15
CA PHE A 13 -29.94 19.45 16.12
C PHE A 13 -28.56 19.00 15.64
N SER A 14 -27.82 19.90 15.00
CA SER A 14 -26.34 19.93 15.02
C SER A 14 -25.81 21.20 14.33
N VAL A 15 -26.20 22.37 14.87
CA VAL A 15 -25.38 23.58 14.75
C VAL A 15 -24.62 23.73 16.06
N VAL A 16 -23.45 23.12 16.13
CA VAL A 16 -22.44 23.48 17.12
C VAL A 16 -21.09 23.48 16.39
N GLU A 17 -20.58 24.68 16.12
CA GLU A 17 -19.21 24.89 15.66
C GLU A 17 -18.23 24.35 16.71
N SER A 18 -17.69 23.16 16.49
CA SER A 18 -16.49 22.73 17.21
C SER A 18 -15.28 23.38 16.56
N HIS A 19 -14.79 24.43 17.21
CA HIS A 19 -13.48 25.02 16.95
C HIS A 19 -12.38 23.94 17.06
N VAL A 20 -11.83 23.53 15.92
CA VAL A 20 -10.61 22.71 15.88
C VAL A 20 -9.41 23.63 16.15
N PRO A 21 -8.50 23.29 17.08
CA PRO A 21 -7.35 24.14 17.41
C PRO A 21 -6.41 24.31 16.22
N ARG A 22 -6.04 25.55 15.94
CA ARG A 22 -5.06 25.93 14.92
C ARG A 22 -3.69 25.30 15.21
N LEU A 23 -3.20 24.45 14.31
CA LEU A 23 -1.77 24.19 14.19
C LEU A 23 -1.11 25.44 13.57
N ARG A 24 -0.37 26.18 14.40
CA ARG A 24 0.52 27.24 13.96
C ARG A 24 1.54 26.63 13.01
N HIS A 25 1.51 27.08 11.76
CA HIS A 25 2.55 26.77 10.80
C HIS A 25 3.87 27.37 11.33
N SER A 26 4.88 26.52 11.45
CA SER A 26 6.25 26.93 11.72
C SER A 26 6.68 27.89 10.63
N HIS A 27 7.10 29.10 11.01
CA HIS A 27 7.75 30.04 10.12
C HIS A 27 9.05 29.42 9.60
N LEU A 28 9.02 28.83 8.41
CA LEU A 28 10.22 28.56 7.63
C LEU A 28 10.81 29.93 7.26
N HIS A 29 12.00 30.18 7.79
CA HIS A 29 12.80 31.36 7.49
C HIS A 29 13.01 31.46 5.97
N SER A 30 12.42 32.48 5.36
CA SER A 30 12.77 32.92 4.02
C SER A 30 14.21 33.44 4.03
N SER A 31 15.15 32.62 3.59
CA SER A 31 16.45 33.10 3.14
C SER A 31 16.26 33.71 1.76
N SER A 32 16.26 35.04 1.71
CA SER A 32 16.23 35.83 0.49
C SER A 32 17.56 35.70 -0.27
N ASN A 33 17.75 34.58 -0.97
CA ASN A 33 18.66 34.53 -2.10
C ASN A 33 17.80 34.40 -3.34
N LEU A 34 17.73 35.48 -4.11
CA LEU A 34 17.19 35.53 -5.47
C LEU A 34 17.98 34.55 -6.33
N LEU A 35 17.57 33.28 -6.32
CA LEU A 35 17.92 32.32 -7.35
C LEU A 35 17.43 32.91 -8.67
N ARG A 36 18.39 33.33 -9.48
CA ARG A 36 18.17 33.81 -10.84
C ARG A 36 17.56 32.64 -11.61
N LEU A 37 16.23 32.61 -11.72
CA LEU A 37 15.48 31.58 -12.45
C LEU A 37 16.00 31.52 -13.88
N THR A 38 16.88 30.57 -14.15
CA THR A 38 17.28 30.22 -15.50
C THR A 38 16.09 29.58 -16.19
N LYS A 39 15.71 30.12 -17.35
CA LYS A 39 14.70 29.52 -18.23
C LYS A 39 15.13 28.06 -18.49
N ARG A 40 14.24 27.10 -18.25
CA ARG A 40 14.46 25.70 -18.65
C ARG A 40 14.68 25.65 -20.17
N LYS A 41 15.44 24.65 -20.65
CA LYS A 41 15.66 24.52 -22.09
C LYS A 41 14.34 24.21 -22.78
N ASP A 42 14.18 24.66 -24.02
CA ASP A 42 12.93 24.49 -24.78
C ASP A 42 12.60 23.00 -25.09
N ASP A 43 13.56 22.08 -24.88
CA ASP A 43 13.46 20.63 -25.05
C ASP A 43 13.30 19.84 -23.73
N ASP A 44 13.07 20.53 -22.60
CA ASP A 44 12.89 19.90 -21.28
C ASP A 44 11.44 19.37 -21.10
N PRO A 45 11.23 18.04 -20.98
CA PRO A 45 9.89 17.47 -20.76
C PRO A 45 9.22 17.90 -19.45
N SER A 46 10.00 18.40 -18.48
CA SER A 46 9.50 18.92 -17.21
C SER A 46 9.04 20.38 -17.29
N ASP A 47 9.25 21.07 -18.42
CA ASP A 47 8.66 22.40 -18.66
C ASP A 47 7.19 22.25 -19.10
N PHE A 48 6.27 22.69 -18.25
CA PHE A 48 4.83 22.66 -18.50
C PHE A 48 4.28 23.97 -19.10
N SER A 49 5.14 24.89 -19.53
CA SER A 49 4.73 26.18 -20.10
C SER A 49 3.85 26.09 -21.36
N TRP A 50 3.83 24.91 -22.00
CA TRP A 50 3.01 24.57 -23.18
C TRP A 50 1.55 24.24 -22.86
N ALA A 51 1.22 23.88 -21.61
CA ALA A 51 -0.14 23.51 -21.22
C ALA A 51 -0.98 24.77 -20.92
N LYS A 52 -1.33 25.53 -21.97
CA LYS A 52 -2.07 26.81 -21.85
C LYS A 52 -3.55 26.57 -21.60
N ARG A 53 -4.14 25.66 -22.37
CA ARG A 53 -5.55 25.30 -22.27
C ARG A 53 -5.67 23.85 -21.88
N TRP A 54 -6.37 23.57 -20.80
CA TRP A 54 -6.52 22.19 -20.36
C TRP A 54 -7.85 21.91 -19.69
N ALA A 55 -8.27 20.65 -19.71
CA ALA A 55 -9.54 20.24 -19.12
C ALA A 55 -9.41 19.01 -18.22
N ALA A 56 -10.25 18.95 -17.20
CA ALA A 56 -10.42 17.80 -16.33
C ALA A 56 -11.86 17.28 -16.44
N ILE A 57 -12.00 16.10 -17.01
CA ILE A 57 -13.27 15.38 -17.20
C ILE A 57 -13.21 14.06 -16.44
N GLY A 58 -14.35 13.45 -16.13
CA GLY A 58 -14.38 12.15 -15.47
C GLY A 58 -15.42 12.05 -14.37
N ASP A 59 -15.20 11.05 -13.53
CA ASP A 59 -16.07 10.69 -12.41
C ASP A 59 -15.70 11.37 -11.08
N SER A 60 -16.14 10.79 -9.97
CA SER A 60 -15.91 11.27 -8.61
C SER A 60 -14.44 11.31 -8.19
N TYR A 61 -13.56 10.48 -8.77
CA TYR A 61 -12.12 10.52 -8.51
C TYR A 61 -11.45 11.71 -9.18
N THR A 62 -12.04 12.26 -10.25
CA THR A 62 -11.60 13.53 -10.83
C THR A 62 -12.28 14.73 -10.17
N ALA A 63 -13.54 14.61 -9.75
CA ALA A 63 -14.22 15.65 -8.94
C ALA A 63 -13.58 15.82 -7.55
N GLY A 64 -13.06 14.74 -6.96
CA GLY A 64 -12.37 14.73 -5.68
C GLY A 64 -13.30 14.86 -4.47
N ILE A 65 -14.44 14.17 -4.49
CA ILE A 65 -15.40 14.21 -3.39
C ILE A 65 -14.72 13.89 -2.04
N GLY A 66 -14.79 14.85 -1.11
CA GLY A 66 -14.22 14.73 0.24
C GLY A 66 -12.77 15.17 0.38
N ALA A 67 -12.10 15.54 -0.70
CA ALA A 67 -10.71 16.02 -0.68
C ALA A 67 -10.66 17.53 -0.42
N GLY A 68 -10.50 17.92 0.84
CA GLY A 68 -10.47 19.33 1.23
C GLY A 68 -11.87 19.95 1.31
N ARG A 69 -12.08 21.09 0.65
CA ARG A 69 -13.35 21.86 0.68
C ARG A 69 -14.08 21.77 -0.64
N ALA A 70 -15.40 21.62 -0.57
CA ALA A 70 -16.26 21.67 -1.74
C ALA A 70 -16.13 23.04 -2.44
N LEU A 71 -15.97 23.01 -3.76
CA LEU A 71 -16.07 24.16 -4.64
C LEU A 71 -17.57 24.46 -4.80
N GLY A 72 -18.00 25.64 -4.38
CA GLY A 72 -19.42 26.01 -4.37
C GLY A 72 -20.18 25.59 -3.10
N LYS A 73 -21.31 26.24 -2.88
CA LYS A 73 -22.24 26.00 -1.77
C LYS A 73 -23.54 25.46 -2.31
N TRP A 74 -24.30 24.74 -1.47
CA TRP A 74 -25.66 24.31 -1.82
C TRP A 74 -26.60 25.49 -2.18
N THR A 75 -26.26 26.72 -1.77
CA THR A 75 -26.98 27.95 -2.09
C THR A 75 -26.62 28.56 -3.45
N ASP A 76 -25.59 28.04 -4.12
CA ASP A 76 -25.06 28.62 -5.36
C ASP A 76 -25.82 28.11 -6.60
N GLY A 77 -26.95 27.40 -6.42
CA GLY A 77 -27.82 27.00 -7.51
C GLY A 77 -28.37 28.21 -8.25
N GLU A 78 -28.09 28.31 -9.55
CA GLU A 78 -28.76 29.28 -10.41
C GLU A 78 -30.29 29.13 -10.28
N ASP A 79 -30.99 30.26 -10.19
CA ASP A 79 -32.43 30.30 -10.40
C ASP A 79 -32.68 29.69 -11.79
N LEU A 80 -33.26 28.49 -11.81
CA LEU A 80 -33.78 27.85 -13.00
C LEU A 80 -34.89 28.76 -13.55
N GLU A 81 -34.53 29.69 -14.44
CA GLU A 81 -35.47 30.60 -15.09
C GLU A 81 -36.31 29.80 -16.10
N VAL A 82 -37.22 28.98 -15.58
CA VAL A 82 -38.25 28.31 -16.38
C VAL A 82 -39.33 29.36 -16.62
N ASP A 83 -39.27 30.01 -17.78
CA ASP A 83 -40.32 30.92 -18.24
C ASP A 83 -41.59 30.11 -18.58
N ILE A 84 -42.38 29.76 -17.56
CA ILE A 84 -43.62 29.02 -17.70
C ILE A 84 -44.70 29.99 -18.19
N LYS A 85 -44.98 29.98 -19.49
CA LYS A 85 -46.20 30.61 -20.03
C LYS A 85 -47.44 29.91 -19.46
N PRO A 86 -48.39 30.64 -18.84
CA PRO A 86 -49.41 30.05 -17.97
C PRO A 86 -50.62 29.53 -18.75
N GLU A 87 -50.45 28.64 -19.72
CA GLU A 87 -51.62 27.98 -20.34
C GLU A 87 -51.31 26.57 -20.86
N LYS A 88 -51.47 25.60 -19.95
CA LYS A 88 -51.96 24.21 -20.12
C LYS A 88 -51.19 23.21 -19.26
N PHE A 89 -51.78 22.92 -18.11
CA PHE A 89 -51.39 21.84 -17.21
C PHE A 89 -51.88 20.49 -17.79
N VAL A 90 -51.03 19.77 -18.51
CA VAL A 90 -51.19 18.32 -18.77
C VAL A 90 -49.79 17.69 -18.80
N TRP A 91 -49.58 16.71 -17.92
CA TRP A 91 -48.34 15.95 -17.76
C TRP A 91 -48.02 15.13 -19.02
N ASN A 92 -47.16 15.67 -19.88
CA ASN A 92 -46.43 14.93 -20.91
C ASN A 92 -45.23 15.80 -21.35
N ILE A 93 -44.21 15.92 -20.49
CA ILE A 93 -42.98 16.60 -20.88
C ILE A 93 -42.10 15.56 -21.59
N THR A 94 -42.09 15.63 -22.91
CA THR A 94 -40.99 15.13 -23.74
C THR A 94 -39.97 16.26 -23.76
N LEU A 95 -38.73 16.04 -23.30
CA LEU A 95 -37.66 17.05 -23.36
C LEU A 95 -36.70 16.72 -24.53
N PRO A 96 -36.97 17.16 -25.77
CA PRO A 96 -35.93 17.32 -26.77
C PRO A 96 -35.28 18.70 -26.54
N ASN A 97 -33.95 18.72 -26.39
CA ASN A 97 -33.09 19.91 -26.27
C ASN A 97 -32.92 20.49 -24.85
N LEU A 98 -32.41 19.69 -23.91
CA LEU A 98 -31.78 20.23 -22.70
C LEU A 98 -30.32 20.56 -23.02
N ASP A 99 -30.01 21.85 -23.10
CA ASP A 99 -28.65 22.38 -23.10
C ASP A 99 -28.12 22.32 -21.67
N ILE A 100 -27.39 21.24 -21.33
CA ILE A 100 -26.75 21.09 -20.02
C ILE A 100 -25.37 21.74 -20.12
N SER A 101 -25.33 23.06 -20.07
CA SER A 101 -24.11 23.80 -19.77
C SER A 101 -24.08 24.05 -18.26
N GLY A 102 -23.06 23.50 -17.60
CA GLY A 102 -22.72 23.82 -16.20
C GLY A 102 -23.58 23.11 -15.14
N HIS A 103 -23.26 21.87 -14.80
CA HIS A 103 -23.61 21.40 -13.46
C HIS A 103 -22.75 22.14 -12.43
N ASP A 104 -23.40 22.83 -11.48
CA ASP A 104 -22.75 23.57 -10.40
C ASP A 104 -21.72 22.72 -9.65
N ASN A 105 -20.61 23.36 -9.24
CA ASN A 105 -19.50 22.69 -8.56
C ASN A 105 -19.96 21.89 -7.32
N TRP A 106 -20.98 22.39 -6.61
CA TRP A 106 -21.59 21.70 -5.48
C TRP A 106 -22.31 20.41 -5.90
N TYR A 107 -23.13 20.46 -6.96
CA TYR A 107 -23.88 19.29 -7.46
C TYR A 107 -22.94 18.19 -7.95
N CYS A 108 -21.89 18.57 -8.67
CA CYS A 108 -20.88 17.64 -9.14
C CYS A 108 -19.88 17.18 -8.07
N ALA A 109 -20.03 17.66 -6.83
CA ALA A 109 -19.13 17.36 -5.72
C ALA A 109 -17.65 17.59 -6.07
N ARG A 110 -17.33 18.75 -6.68
CA ARG A 110 -15.96 19.14 -7.00
C ARG A 110 -15.28 19.76 -5.79
N TYR A 111 -14.03 19.41 -5.49
CA TYR A 111 -13.32 19.91 -4.30
C TYR A 111 -11.98 20.58 -4.63
N ASP A 112 -11.52 21.43 -3.73
CA ASP A 112 -10.31 22.25 -3.90
C ASP A 112 -8.99 21.48 -3.71
N MET A 113 -8.99 20.27 -3.15
CA MET A 113 -7.82 19.38 -3.06
C MET A 113 -7.94 18.17 -4.00
N SER A 114 -8.83 18.21 -4.98
CA SER A 114 -8.84 17.22 -6.05
C SER A 114 -7.55 17.28 -6.87
N TYR A 115 -7.14 16.15 -7.46
CA TYR A 115 -5.90 16.10 -8.23
C TYR A 115 -5.85 17.11 -9.38
N PRO A 116 -6.96 17.42 -10.11
CA PRO A 116 -6.92 18.48 -11.12
C PRO A 116 -6.68 19.86 -10.52
N MET A 117 -7.22 20.15 -9.33
CA MET A 117 -6.97 21.43 -8.66
C MET A 117 -5.53 21.55 -8.19
N ILE A 118 -4.91 20.45 -7.73
CA ILE A 118 -3.49 20.40 -7.38
C ILE A 118 -2.64 20.65 -8.63
N VAL A 119 -2.93 19.97 -9.74
CA VAL A 119 -2.24 20.16 -11.03
C VAL A 119 -2.42 21.60 -11.52
N ASN A 120 -3.63 22.17 -11.44
CA ASN A 120 -3.86 23.55 -11.87
C ASN A 120 -2.99 24.55 -11.11
N ARG A 121 -2.82 24.35 -9.80
CA ARG A 121 -1.94 25.17 -8.97
C ARG A 121 -0.48 25.00 -9.34
N LEU A 122 -0.06 23.77 -9.68
CA LEU A 122 1.30 23.47 -10.12
C LEU A 122 1.63 24.14 -11.47
N LEU A 123 0.70 24.10 -12.43
CA LEU A 123 0.83 24.78 -13.72
C LEU A 123 0.78 26.32 -13.55
N GLY A 124 0.03 26.80 -12.57
CA GLY A 124 0.07 28.18 -12.11
C GLY A 124 -0.26 29.19 -13.21
N SER A 125 0.58 30.22 -13.36
CA SER A 125 0.34 31.32 -14.31
C SER A 125 0.53 30.95 -15.78
N TYR A 126 0.93 29.72 -16.10
CA TYR A 126 1.02 29.28 -17.49
C TYR A 126 -0.36 28.97 -18.09
N VAL A 127 -1.34 28.65 -17.25
CA VAL A 127 -2.70 28.29 -17.68
C VAL A 127 -3.48 29.55 -18.04
N GLU A 128 -3.98 29.58 -19.27
CA GLU A 128 -4.86 30.63 -19.80
C GLU A 128 -6.34 30.25 -19.63
N ASP A 129 -6.65 28.96 -19.77
CA ASP A 129 -8.01 28.42 -19.66
C ASP A 129 -8.00 27.03 -19.00
N PHE A 130 -8.78 26.88 -17.94
CA PHE A 130 -8.97 25.60 -17.24
C PHE A 130 -10.45 25.25 -17.16
N GLN A 131 -10.81 24.12 -17.76
CA GLN A 131 -12.19 23.63 -17.79
C GLN A 131 -12.35 22.42 -16.87
N TYR A 132 -13.16 22.56 -15.82
CA TYR A 132 -13.38 21.49 -14.85
C TYR A 132 -14.79 20.92 -14.96
N ALA A 133 -14.96 19.89 -15.79
CA ALA A 133 -16.27 19.32 -16.12
C ALA A 133 -16.59 18.00 -15.39
N ALA A 134 -15.61 17.38 -14.71
CA ALA A 134 -15.81 16.14 -13.98
C ALA A 134 -16.98 16.20 -12.99
N CYS A 135 -17.70 15.09 -12.83
CA CYS A 135 -18.90 15.04 -12.01
C CYS A 135 -19.01 13.71 -11.28
N SER A 136 -19.29 13.77 -9.98
CA SER A 136 -19.53 12.57 -9.18
C SER A 136 -20.75 11.80 -9.68
N GLY A 137 -20.60 10.49 -9.87
CA GLY A 137 -21.65 9.59 -10.39
C GLY A 137 -21.65 9.41 -11.91
N ASP A 138 -20.87 10.19 -12.65
CA ASP A 138 -20.82 10.06 -14.11
C ASP A 138 -20.18 8.73 -14.54
N ARG A 139 -20.84 8.08 -15.52
CA ARG A 139 -20.37 6.86 -16.19
C ARG A 139 -19.85 7.22 -17.58
N ALA A 140 -19.31 6.25 -18.31
CA ALA A 140 -18.71 6.52 -19.62
C ALA A 140 -19.61 7.28 -20.60
N GLY A 141 -20.92 7.04 -20.58
CA GLY A 141 -21.88 7.77 -21.41
C GLY A 141 -21.91 9.27 -21.12
N GLN A 142 -21.92 9.65 -19.84
CA GLN A 142 -21.87 11.05 -19.40
C GLN A 142 -20.47 11.66 -19.62
N ILE A 143 -19.40 10.92 -19.31
CA ILE A 143 -18.02 11.38 -19.55
C ILE A 143 -17.78 11.62 -21.05
N TYR A 144 -18.36 10.81 -21.93
CA TYR A 144 -18.37 11.06 -23.37
C TYR A 144 -19.08 12.36 -23.74
N GLN A 145 -20.17 12.73 -23.05
CA GLN A 145 -20.78 14.04 -23.25
C GLN A 145 -19.92 15.17 -22.70
N GLN A 146 -19.29 15.00 -21.53
CA GLN A 146 -18.30 15.96 -21.00
C GLN A 146 -17.21 16.23 -22.06
N ALA A 147 -16.63 15.17 -22.64
CA ALA A 147 -15.62 15.26 -23.71
C ALA A 147 -16.12 16.00 -24.96
N LYS A 148 -17.42 15.95 -25.26
CA LYS A 148 -18.01 16.67 -26.40
C LYS A 148 -18.36 18.12 -26.09
N GLN A 149 -18.68 18.41 -24.84
CA GLN A 149 -19.16 19.72 -24.39
C GLN A 149 -18.03 20.67 -24.02
N ILE A 150 -16.88 20.18 -23.55
CA ILE A 150 -15.70 21.01 -23.31
C ILE A 150 -15.30 21.78 -24.57
N GLU A 151 -14.81 23.00 -24.40
CA GLU A 151 -14.25 23.80 -25.48
C GLU A 151 -12.97 23.14 -26.01
N GLY A 152 -12.73 23.27 -27.32
CA GLY A 152 -11.58 22.68 -28.00
C GLY A 152 -10.30 23.49 -27.85
N ASP A 153 -9.33 23.18 -28.72
CA ASP A 153 -7.97 23.72 -28.73
C ASP A 153 -7.20 23.42 -27.43
N LEU A 154 -7.41 22.20 -26.89
CA LEU A 154 -6.85 21.77 -25.62
C LEU A 154 -5.43 21.21 -25.80
N ASP A 155 -4.51 21.65 -24.95
CA ASP A 155 -3.15 21.12 -24.89
C ASP A 155 -3.10 19.87 -24.00
N LEU A 156 -3.87 19.86 -22.92
CA LEU A 156 -3.84 18.81 -21.90
C LEU A 156 -5.26 18.40 -21.48
N VAL A 157 -5.52 17.10 -21.36
CA VAL A 157 -6.72 16.56 -20.69
C VAL A 157 -6.31 15.50 -19.69
N MET A 158 -6.89 15.56 -18.48
CA MET A 158 -6.74 14.51 -17.47
C MET A 158 -8.11 13.97 -17.09
N MET A 159 -8.21 12.64 -16.89
CA MET A 159 -9.47 12.02 -16.49
C MET A 159 -9.33 10.71 -15.73
N THR A 160 -10.38 10.38 -14.98
CA THR A 160 -10.72 9.04 -14.49
C THR A 160 -12.03 8.61 -15.12
N ALA A 161 -12.11 7.35 -15.57
CA ALA A 161 -13.32 6.81 -16.20
C ALA A 161 -13.42 5.30 -16.00
N GLY A 162 -14.65 4.80 -15.87
CA GLY A 162 -14.97 3.36 -15.86
C GLY A 162 -15.35 2.78 -14.50
N GLY A 163 -14.98 3.41 -13.37
CA GLY A 163 -15.32 2.90 -12.04
C GLY A 163 -16.83 2.74 -11.81
N ASN A 164 -17.61 3.75 -12.25
CA ASN A 164 -19.07 3.70 -12.17
C ASN A 164 -19.70 2.73 -13.19
N ASP A 165 -19.01 2.43 -14.30
CA ASP A 165 -19.42 1.42 -15.29
C ASP A 165 -19.31 -0.02 -14.75
N LEU A 166 -18.55 -0.24 -13.68
CA LEU A 166 -18.47 -1.52 -12.96
C LEU A 166 -19.47 -1.66 -11.82
N CYS A 167 -20.36 -0.68 -11.65
CA CYS A 167 -21.28 -0.64 -10.53
C CYS A 167 -20.54 -0.65 -9.18
N LEU A 168 -19.34 -0.04 -9.10
CA LEU A 168 -18.50 -0.04 -7.90
C LEU A 168 -19.23 0.53 -6.68
N ALA A 169 -20.05 1.58 -6.87
CA ALA A 169 -20.92 2.11 -5.83
C ALA A 169 -21.91 1.05 -5.30
N GLY A 170 -22.50 0.25 -6.19
CA GLY A 170 -23.34 -0.88 -5.83
C GLY A 170 -22.58 -1.99 -5.09
N ILE A 171 -21.33 -2.28 -5.47
CA ILE A 171 -20.47 -3.23 -4.74
C ILE A 171 -20.22 -2.70 -3.32
N ILE A 172 -19.80 -1.44 -3.19
CA ILE A 172 -19.50 -0.83 -1.88
C ILE A 172 -20.75 -0.82 -0.99
N GLN A 173 -21.88 -0.42 -1.56
CA GLN A 173 -23.15 -0.38 -0.85
C GLN A 173 -23.60 -1.78 -0.43
N GLU A 174 -23.84 -2.67 -1.39
CA GLU A 174 -24.49 -3.96 -1.15
C GLU A 174 -23.56 -4.96 -0.46
N CYS A 175 -22.25 -4.90 -0.74
CA CYS A 175 -21.30 -5.80 -0.12
C CYS A 175 -20.76 -5.25 1.20
N ILE A 176 -20.46 -3.95 1.33
CA ILE A 176 -19.63 -3.43 2.45
C ILE A 176 -20.42 -2.60 3.45
N LEU A 177 -21.07 -1.52 3.01
CA LEU A 177 -21.70 -0.54 3.90
C LEU A 177 -23.11 -0.94 4.37
N LEU A 178 -23.87 -1.67 3.55
CA LEU A 178 -25.22 -2.22 3.81
C LEU A 178 -25.21 -3.76 3.69
N SER A 179 -24.22 -4.39 4.31
CA SER A 179 -23.91 -5.80 4.13
C SER A 179 -24.82 -6.77 4.90
N ILE A 180 -25.72 -6.25 5.75
CA ILE A 180 -26.64 -7.07 6.56
C ILE A 180 -27.41 -8.05 5.67
N ARG A 181 -27.12 -9.34 5.86
CA ARG A 181 -27.76 -10.48 5.17
C ARG A 181 -27.81 -10.39 3.63
N ASN A 182 -26.95 -9.58 3.01
CA ASN A 182 -27.07 -9.24 1.59
C ASN A 182 -26.19 -10.07 0.63
N GLN A 183 -25.97 -11.36 0.94
CA GLN A 183 -24.96 -12.17 0.24
C GLN A 183 -25.33 -12.45 -1.23
N LYS A 184 -26.61 -12.67 -1.51
CA LYS A 184 -27.10 -12.91 -2.88
C LYS A 184 -27.01 -11.65 -3.74
N ALA A 185 -27.35 -10.48 -3.21
CA ALA A 185 -27.23 -9.23 -3.97
C ALA A 185 -25.76 -8.86 -4.21
N CYS A 186 -24.91 -8.99 -3.18
CA CYS A 186 -23.48 -8.77 -3.32
C CYS A 186 -22.87 -9.66 -4.42
N GLU A 187 -23.21 -10.96 -4.43
CA GLU A 187 -22.74 -11.88 -5.47
C GLU A 187 -23.27 -11.50 -6.87
N ALA A 188 -24.54 -11.11 -6.98
CA ALA A 188 -25.12 -10.68 -8.25
C ALA A 188 -24.44 -9.42 -8.80
N VAL A 189 -24.19 -8.41 -7.96
CA VAL A 189 -23.49 -7.18 -8.37
C VAL A 189 -22.03 -7.47 -8.74
N LEU A 190 -21.36 -8.37 -8.03
CA LEU A 190 -19.99 -8.79 -8.37
C LEU A 190 -19.91 -9.48 -9.73
N GLN A 191 -20.86 -10.34 -10.08
CA GLN A 191 -20.89 -10.99 -11.40
C GLN A 191 -21.13 -9.97 -12.52
N VAL A 192 -21.97 -8.97 -12.29
CA VAL A 192 -22.16 -7.86 -13.24
C VAL A 192 -20.87 -7.08 -13.44
N ALA A 193 -20.19 -6.74 -12.34
CA ALA A 193 -18.91 -6.03 -12.40
C ALA A 193 -17.86 -6.83 -13.16
N GLU A 194 -17.69 -8.11 -12.85
CA GLU A 194 -16.75 -9.01 -13.53
C GLU A 194 -17.01 -9.07 -15.05
N LYS A 195 -18.29 -9.15 -15.46
CA LYS A 195 -18.68 -9.13 -16.87
C LYS A 195 -18.43 -7.77 -17.55
N ASN A 196 -18.79 -6.67 -16.91
CA ASN A 196 -18.67 -5.33 -17.48
C ASN A 196 -17.20 -4.95 -17.72
N VAL A 197 -16.28 -5.39 -16.85
CA VAL A 197 -14.83 -5.21 -17.08
C VAL A 197 -14.42 -5.81 -18.41
N GLU A 198 -14.87 -7.03 -18.70
CA GLU A 198 -14.45 -7.79 -19.88
C GLU A 198 -15.12 -7.29 -21.18
N GLU A 199 -16.37 -6.81 -21.11
CA GLU A 199 -17.17 -6.51 -22.30
C GLU A 199 -17.32 -5.03 -22.67
N ILE A 200 -17.22 -4.11 -21.69
CA ILE A 200 -17.69 -2.72 -21.84
C ILE A 200 -16.58 -1.69 -21.62
N ILE A 201 -15.77 -1.84 -20.56
CA ILE A 201 -14.78 -0.81 -20.16
C ILE A 201 -13.86 -0.43 -21.30
N LYS A 202 -13.22 -1.41 -21.95
CA LYS A 202 -12.28 -1.14 -23.05
C LYS A 202 -12.94 -0.37 -24.20
N SER A 203 -14.16 -0.75 -24.62
CA SER A 203 -14.84 -0.03 -25.71
C SER A 203 -15.26 1.37 -25.31
N ASN A 204 -15.83 1.52 -24.12
CA ASN A 204 -16.32 2.81 -23.62
C ASN A 204 -15.17 3.82 -23.47
N THR A 205 -14.03 3.39 -22.93
CA THR A 205 -12.82 4.23 -22.83
C THR A 205 -12.33 4.68 -24.20
N LYS A 206 -12.35 3.80 -25.22
CA LYS A 206 -11.97 4.17 -26.59
C LYS A 206 -12.92 5.20 -27.19
N ASP A 207 -14.22 5.08 -26.95
CA ASP A 207 -15.21 6.04 -27.48
C ASP A 207 -15.01 7.44 -26.89
N ILE A 208 -14.69 7.55 -25.60
CA ILE A 208 -14.35 8.83 -24.95
C ILE A 208 -13.06 9.41 -25.55
N LEU A 209 -12.01 8.59 -25.67
CA LEU A 209 -10.74 9.02 -26.25
C LEU A 209 -10.88 9.47 -27.71
N HIS A 210 -11.72 8.79 -28.50
CA HIS A 210 -12.04 9.24 -29.86
C HIS A 210 -12.78 10.57 -29.89
N ALA A 211 -13.71 10.83 -28.95
CA ALA A 211 -14.41 12.11 -28.86
C ALA A 211 -13.45 13.27 -28.54
N LEU A 212 -12.47 13.03 -27.66
CA LEU A 212 -11.45 14.03 -27.33
C LEU A 212 -10.58 14.42 -28.52
N ASN A 213 -10.44 13.56 -29.54
CA ASN A 213 -9.61 13.86 -30.71
C ASN A 213 -10.07 15.11 -31.46
N ASP A 214 -11.37 15.44 -31.42
CA ASP A 214 -11.87 16.67 -32.05
C ASP A 214 -11.54 17.92 -31.21
N LYS A 215 -11.25 17.76 -29.91
CA LYS A 215 -11.01 18.85 -28.95
C LYS A 215 -9.54 19.16 -28.70
N MET A 216 -8.67 18.15 -28.77
CA MET A 216 -7.24 18.34 -28.51
C MET A 216 -6.55 19.21 -29.57
N ASN A 217 -5.37 19.72 -29.28
CA ASN A 217 -4.42 20.21 -30.28
C ASN A 217 -3.59 19.04 -30.85
N LYS A 218 -2.94 19.27 -31.98
CA LYS A 218 -1.93 18.31 -32.46
C LYS A 218 -0.79 18.28 -31.45
N ASP A 219 -0.31 17.07 -31.14
CA ASP A 219 0.74 16.82 -30.15
C ASP A 219 0.37 17.26 -28.71
N GLY A 220 -0.92 17.49 -28.45
CA GLY A 220 -1.46 17.62 -27.09
C GLY A 220 -1.37 16.30 -26.32
N ILE A 221 -1.64 16.32 -25.02
CA ILE A 221 -1.47 15.19 -24.11
C ILE A 221 -2.79 14.85 -23.41
N VAL A 222 -3.13 13.56 -23.37
CA VAL A 222 -4.28 13.05 -22.63
C VAL A 222 -3.79 11.99 -21.65
N VAL A 223 -4.07 12.16 -20.36
CA VAL A 223 -3.72 11.20 -19.31
C VAL A 223 -4.98 10.62 -18.70
N ILE A 224 -5.11 9.30 -18.74
CA ILE A 224 -6.11 8.58 -17.94
C ILE A 224 -5.44 8.03 -16.70
N LEU A 225 -6.00 8.34 -15.53
CA LEU A 225 -5.55 7.75 -14.27
C LEU A 225 -6.33 6.46 -13.98
N GLY A 226 -5.64 5.46 -13.43
CA GLY A 226 -6.24 4.24 -12.91
C GLY A 226 -6.88 4.40 -11.54
N TYR A 227 -7.31 3.28 -10.95
CA TYR A 227 -7.81 3.18 -9.58
C TYR A 227 -6.82 2.37 -8.72
N ALA A 228 -6.83 2.56 -7.40
CA ALA A 228 -5.96 1.81 -6.49
C ALA A 228 -6.75 0.80 -5.64
N GLU A 229 -6.07 -0.27 -5.23
CA GLU A 229 -6.61 -1.35 -4.42
C GLU A 229 -6.99 -0.84 -3.02
N PHE A 230 -8.27 -0.99 -2.66
CA PHE A 230 -8.79 -0.45 -1.41
C PHE A 230 -8.22 -1.13 -0.17
N PHE A 231 -7.98 -2.44 -0.20
CA PHE A 231 -7.79 -3.23 1.01
C PHE A 231 -6.44 -3.94 1.06
N SER A 232 -5.73 -3.80 2.18
CA SER A 232 -4.60 -4.67 2.51
C SER A 232 -5.07 -6.10 2.73
N THR A 233 -4.29 -7.07 2.28
CA THR A 233 -4.58 -8.51 2.42
C THR A 233 -3.58 -9.24 3.31
N VAL A 234 -2.82 -8.50 4.13
CA VAL A 234 -1.69 -9.03 4.92
C VAL A 234 -2.15 -9.94 6.06
N ASN A 235 -3.18 -9.54 6.82
CA ASN A 235 -3.68 -10.29 7.97
C ASN A 235 -5.22 -10.24 8.07
N ASP A 236 -5.79 -10.93 9.06
CA ASP A 236 -7.24 -11.07 9.26
C ASP A 236 -7.85 -10.04 10.23
N ASP A 237 -7.10 -9.03 10.68
CA ASP A 237 -7.59 -8.09 11.71
C ASP A 237 -8.82 -7.30 11.26
N CYS A 238 -8.90 -6.96 9.97
CA CYS A 238 -10.05 -6.28 9.38
C CYS A 238 -11.35 -7.09 9.44
N GLU A 239 -11.30 -8.40 9.71
CA GLU A 239 -12.49 -9.23 9.91
C GLU A 239 -13.21 -8.94 11.24
N LYS A 240 -12.53 -8.24 12.16
CA LYS A 240 -13.05 -7.83 13.47
C LYS A 240 -13.63 -6.41 13.43
N GLU A 241 -13.37 -5.66 12.36
CA GLU A 241 -13.84 -4.28 12.17
C GLU A 241 -15.33 -4.20 11.80
N TYR A 242 -15.92 -3.05 12.09
CA TYR A 242 -17.32 -2.72 11.87
C TYR A 242 -17.50 -1.77 10.68
N TRP A 243 -17.64 -2.35 9.49
CA TRP A 243 -17.78 -1.63 8.22
C TRP A 243 -19.22 -1.20 7.88
N ASP A 244 -20.19 -1.92 8.44
CA ASP A 244 -21.60 -1.71 8.16
C ASP A 244 -22.16 -0.51 8.92
N ILE A 245 -23.01 0.31 8.30
CA ILE A 245 -23.55 1.53 8.95
C ILE A 245 -24.41 1.21 10.18
N PHE A 246 -24.98 0.01 10.26
CA PHE A 246 -25.80 -0.46 11.38
C PHE A 246 -24.98 -1.14 12.48
N SER A 247 -23.65 -1.14 12.38
CA SER A 247 -22.73 -1.74 13.36
C SER A 247 -22.87 -1.23 14.81
N GLY A 248 -23.55 -0.11 15.03
CA GLY A 248 -23.91 0.37 16.37
C GLY A 248 -25.13 -0.31 17.00
N PHE A 249 -25.85 -1.16 16.28
CA PHE A 249 -27.03 -1.89 16.77
C PHE A 249 -26.66 -3.36 17.02
N ASP A 250 -26.55 -3.73 18.29
CA ASP A 250 -26.25 -5.11 18.71
C ASP A 250 -27.53 -5.96 18.76
N LEU A 251 -28.10 -6.24 17.59
CA LEU A 251 -29.30 -7.06 17.43
C LEU A 251 -28.91 -8.50 17.06
N PRO A 252 -29.40 -9.53 17.77
CA PRO A 252 -28.97 -10.92 17.63
C PRO A 252 -29.27 -11.56 16.26
N PHE A 253 -30.12 -10.93 15.44
CA PHE A 253 -30.49 -11.38 14.11
C PHE A 253 -29.65 -10.75 12.98
N ILE A 254 -28.79 -9.76 13.27
CA ILE A 254 -27.96 -9.11 12.23
C ILE A 254 -26.73 -9.98 11.92
N ARG A 255 -26.74 -10.65 10.75
CA ARG A 255 -25.55 -11.34 10.21
C ARG A 255 -24.77 -10.38 9.31
N ARG A 256 -23.66 -9.87 9.85
CA ARG A 256 -22.76 -8.91 9.19
C ARG A 256 -21.79 -9.66 8.27
N GLN A 257 -21.53 -9.14 7.07
CA GLN A 257 -20.49 -9.74 6.22
C GLN A 257 -19.12 -9.20 6.62
N LYS A 258 -18.19 -10.12 6.86
CA LYS A 258 -16.80 -9.77 7.18
C LYS A 258 -16.03 -9.46 5.90
N LEU A 259 -15.12 -8.49 5.98
CA LEU A 259 -14.10 -8.27 4.96
C LEU A 259 -12.97 -9.30 5.10
N THR A 260 -13.29 -10.57 4.81
CA THR A 260 -12.31 -11.64 4.86
C THR A 260 -11.17 -11.40 3.90
N ILE A 261 -10.00 -12.00 4.16
CA ILE A 261 -8.83 -11.90 3.26
C ILE A 261 -9.24 -12.30 1.82
N ALA A 262 -9.97 -13.40 1.66
CA ALA A 262 -10.46 -13.86 0.35
C ALA A 262 -11.36 -12.82 -0.35
N ARG A 263 -12.21 -12.13 0.41
CA ARG A 263 -13.11 -11.12 -0.15
C ARG A 263 -12.36 -9.84 -0.55
N ARG A 264 -11.37 -9.43 0.25
CA ARG A 264 -10.46 -8.34 -0.09
C ARG A 264 -9.66 -8.65 -1.35
N HIS A 265 -9.14 -9.87 -1.50
CA HIS A 265 -8.50 -10.30 -2.75
C HIS A 265 -9.45 -10.20 -3.95
N ARG A 266 -10.73 -10.58 -3.81
CA ARG A 266 -11.71 -10.48 -4.90
C ARG A 266 -11.96 -9.02 -5.32
N PHE A 267 -12.13 -8.10 -4.35
CA PHE A 267 -12.30 -6.68 -4.66
C PHE A 267 -11.05 -6.09 -5.33
N ASN A 268 -9.87 -6.39 -4.81
CA ASN A 268 -8.61 -5.93 -5.38
C ASN A 268 -8.39 -6.49 -6.81
N ALA A 269 -8.83 -7.73 -7.07
CA ALA A 269 -8.78 -8.31 -8.41
C ALA A 269 -9.63 -7.53 -9.42
N LEU A 270 -10.78 -6.99 -9.01
CA LEU A 270 -11.61 -6.12 -9.88
C LEU A 270 -10.87 -4.83 -10.24
N VAL A 271 -10.19 -4.21 -9.27
CA VAL A 271 -9.36 -3.00 -9.51
C VAL A 271 -8.24 -3.29 -10.51
N LYS A 272 -7.55 -4.43 -10.38
CA LYS A 272 -6.52 -4.84 -11.35
C LYS A 272 -7.09 -5.05 -12.75
N LYS A 273 -8.24 -5.72 -12.85
CA LYS A 273 -8.88 -5.99 -14.15
C LYS A 273 -9.33 -4.69 -14.84
N ILE A 274 -9.92 -3.73 -14.11
CA ILE A 274 -10.34 -2.45 -14.72
C ILE A 274 -9.13 -1.64 -15.19
N ASN A 275 -8.07 -1.54 -14.37
CA ASN A 275 -6.86 -0.83 -14.75
C ASN A 275 -6.23 -1.45 -16.00
N SER A 276 -6.19 -2.79 -16.09
CA SER A 276 -5.71 -3.48 -17.29
C SER A 276 -6.57 -3.15 -18.52
N ALA A 277 -7.90 -3.15 -18.39
CA ALA A 277 -8.81 -2.84 -19.50
C ALA A 277 -8.66 -1.38 -19.98
N ILE A 278 -8.43 -0.44 -19.06
CA ILE A 278 -8.15 0.97 -19.36
C ILE A 278 -6.79 1.12 -20.05
N ALA A 279 -5.74 0.51 -19.51
CA ALA A 279 -4.39 0.54 -20.09
C ALA A 279 -4.37 -0.07 -21.50
N ASP A 280 -5.13 -1.15 -21.72
CA ASP A 280 -5.31 -1.75 -23.04
C ASP A 280 -6.04 -0.80 -24.01
N ALA A 281 -7.05 -0.05 -23.55
CA ALA A 281 -7.73 0.95 -24.35
C ALA A 281 -6.78 2.09 -24.74
N VAL A 282 -6.00 2.60 -23.80
CA VAL A 282 -4.96 3.62 -24.02
C VAL A 282 -3.93 3.14 -25.03
N THR A 283 -3.45 1.90 -24.88
CA THR A 283 -2.47 1.27 -25.79
C THR A 283 -3.02 1.11 -27.22
N ASP A 284 -4.30 0.78 -27.37
CA ASP A 284 -4.95 0.72 -28.68
C ASP A 284 -5.03 2.11 -29.32
N ILE A 285 -5.41 3.14 -28.55
CA ILE A 285 -5.58 4.52 -29.04
C ILE A 285 -4.24 5.17 -29.38
N SER A 286 -3.19 4.93 -28.59
CA SER A 286 -1.85 5.47 -28.85
C SER A 286 -1.25 5.00 -30.18
N LYS A 287 -1.72 3.85 -30.68
CA LYS A 287 -1.32 3.26 -31.98
C LYS A 287 -2.23 3.68 -33.13
N ASP A 288 -3.36 4.32 -32.88
CA ASP A 288 -4.29 4.73 -33.93
C ASP A 288 -3.79 6.01 -34.65
N SER A 289 -3.43 5.85 -35.92
CA SER A 289 -3.00 6.95 -36.81
C SER A 289 -3.97 8.13 -36.93
N LYS A 290 -5.25 7.97 -36.56
CA LYS A 290 -6.25 9.04 -36.59
C LYS A 290 -6.18 9.97 -35.38
N ILE A 291 -5.50 9.53 -34.32
CA ILE A 291 -5.36 10.29 -33.07
C ILE A 291 -4.22 11.28 -33.22
N LYS A 292 -4.51 12.56 -32.98
CA LYS A 292 -3.56 13.67 -33.17
C LYS A 292 -2.78 14.03 -31.92
N TYR A 293 -3.19 13.53 -30.76
CA TYR A 293 -2.59 13.77 -29.45
C TYR A 293 -1.82 12.52 -28.97
N LYS A 294 -1.03 12.67 -27.90
CA LYS A 294 -0.39 11.56 -27.19
C LYS A 294 -1.24 11.16 -25.99
N VAL A 295 -1.40 9.87 -25.76
CA VAL A 295 -2.23 9.34 -24.68
C VAL A 295 -1.45 8.37 -23.81
N GLY A 296 -1.70 8.42 -22.51
CA GLY A 296 -1.01 7.61 -21.51
C GLY A 296 -1.90 7.18 -20.35
N PHE A 297 -1.40 6.22 -19.59
CA PHE A 297 -2.10 5.62 -18.46
C PHE A 297 -1.26 5.75 -17.19
N ALA A 298 -1.76 6.53 -16.23
CA ALA A 298 -1.09 6.76 -14.96
C ALA A 298 -1.61 5.77 -13.90
N ASP A 299 -0.81 4.74 -13.61
CA ASP A 299 -1.10 3.75 -12.56
C ASP A 299 -0.47 4.13 -11.23
N TRP A 300 -1.29 4.65 -10.31
CA TRP A 300 -0.86 5.01 -8.96
C TRP A 300 -1.08 3.87 -7.94
N ASN A 301 -1.62 2.71 -8.37
CA ASN A 301 -1.85 1.57 -7.49
C ASN A 301 -0.57 1.03 -6.82
N PRO A 302 0.58 0.88 -7.52
CA PRO A 302 1.79 0.34 -6.91
C PRO A 302 2.23 1.12 -5.66
N TRP A 303 2.11 2.46 -5.69
CA TRP A 303 2.42 3.32 -4.55
C TRP A 303 1.53 3.04 -3.34
N VAL A 304 0.21 2.99 -3.57
CA VAL A 304 -0.78 2.74 -2.50
C VAL A 304 -0.60 1.37 -1.86
N THR A 305 -0.23 0.37 -2.65
CA THR A 305 -0.01 -1.01 -2.18
C THR A 305 1.37 -1.25 -1.56
N HIS A 306 2.28 -0.27 -1.62
CA HIS A 306 3.62 -0.44 -1.09
C HIS A 306 3.61 -0.51 0.44
N ALA A 307 4.34 -1.47 1.01
CA ALA A 307 4.34 -1.73 2.46
C ALA A 307 4.75 -0.51 3.30
N ASP A 308 5.70 0.28 2.80
CA ASP A 308 6.19 1.48 3.51
C ASP A 308 5.21 2.66 3.46
N ILE A 309 4.32 2.69 2.47
CA ILE A 309 3.31 3.74 2.34
C ILE A 309 2.09 3.42 3.19
N ASP A 310 1.72 2.15 3.27
CA ASP A 310 0.59 1.69 4.06
C ASP A 310 -0.72 2.43 3.70
N GLY A 311 -0.98 2.57 2.39
CA GLY A 311 -2.02 3.44 1.84
C GLY A 311 -3.42 2.85 1.79
N GLN A 312 -3.57 1.56 2.11
CA GLN A 312 -4.81 0.80 1.95
C GLN A 312 -5.64 0.79 3.24
N MET A 313 -6.96 0.65 3.11
CA MET A 313 -7.82 0.24 4.23
C MET A 313 -7.43 -1.14 4.75
N CYS A 314 -7.90 -1.51 5.95
CA CYS A 314 -7.62 -2.80 6.58
C CYS A 314 -6.13 -3.06 6.83
N SER A 315 -5.35 -2.00 7.09
CA SER A 315 -3.92 -2.12 7.40
C SER A 315 -3.69 -2.83 8.75
N PRO A 316 -2.68 -3.72 8.85
CA PRO A 316 -2.21 -4.25 10.13
C PRO A 316 -1.77 -3.20 11.16
N SER A 317 -1.40 -2.00 10.71
CA SER A 317 -0.96 -0.91 11.60
C SER A 317 -2.13 -0.18 12.26
N SER A 318 -3.36 -0.33 11.73
CA SER A 318 -4.55 0.38 12.18
C SER A 318 -5.46 -0.50 13.04
N ASN A 319 -6.19 0.14 13.95
CA ASN A 319 -7.22 -0.49 14.79
C ASN A 319 -8.65 -0.27 14.26
N GLY A 320 -8.79 0.32 13.07
CA GLY A 320 -10.07 0.69 12.46
C GLY A 320 -10.47 2.17 12.66
N ASP A 321 -9.71 2.96 13.42
CA ASP A 321 -9.93 4.40 13.54
C ASP A 321 -9.68 5.14 12.21
N TYR A 322 -10.34 6.27 12.01
CA TYR A 322 -10.08 7.14 10.86
C TYR A 322 -10.31 8.62 11.20
N PRO A 323 -9.34 9.51 10.96
CA PRO A 323 -7.94 9.20 10.62
C PRO A 323 -7.23 8.47 11.77
N ASP A 324 -6.31 7.54 11.45
CA ASP A 324 -5.49 6.82 12.43
C ASP A 324 -4.07 7.40 12.47
N LYS A 325 -3.55 7.63 13.68
CA LYS A 325 -2.18 8.15 13.88
C LYS A 325 -1.11 7.12 13.53
N ASN A 326 -1.43 5.83 13.63
CA ASN A 326 -0.50 4.75 13.31
C ASN A 326 -0.45 4.46 11.80
N GLN A 327 -1.40 5.02 11.03
CA GLN A 327 -1.47 4.89 9.58
C GLN A 327 -1.52 6.27 8.90
N PRO A 328 -0.46 7.09 9.01
CA PRO A 328 -0.43 8.42 8.41
C PRO A 328 -0.47 8.37 6.87
N GLY A 329 -0.04 7.27 6.26
CA GLY A 329 0.01 7.08 4.82
C GLY A 329 -1.30 6.65 4.17
N MET A 330 -2.42 6.58 4.90
CA MET A 330 -3.73 6.22 4.35
C MET A 330 -4.12 7.10 3.14
N HIS A 331 -4.50 6.49 2.01
CA HIS A 331 -4.83 7.22 0.76
C HIS A 331 -6.33 7.37 0.49
N PHE A 332 -7.19 6.67 1.23
CA PHE A 332 -8.64 6.73 1.04
C PHE A 332 -9.36 7.35 2.24
N ILE A 333 -10.61 7.74 2.01
CA ILE A 333 -11.57 8.12 3.05
C ILE A 333 -12.32 6.86 3.47
N LYS A 334 -12.38 6.55 4.76
CA LYS A 334 -13.17 5.43 5.30
C LYS A 334 -14.01 5.87 6.49
N PRO A 335 -15.14 5.20 6.77
CA PRO A 335 -15.81 5.37 8.05
C PRO A 335 -14.91 4.87 9.20
N GLY A 336 -15.16 5.33 10.43
CA GLY A 336 -14.55 4.72 11.61
C GLY A 336 -15.13 3.33 11.85
N THR A 337 -14.29 2.31 11.89
CA THR A 337 -14.66 0.89 11.96
C THR A 337 -14.17 0.19 13.23
N ASN A 338 -13.56 0.92 14.16
CA ASN A 338 -13.06 0.39 15.42
C ASN A 338 -14.22 -0.12 16.31
N PRO A 339 -14.24 -1.41 16.68
CA PRO A 339 -15.32 -2.01 17.46
C PRO A 339 -15.31 -1.60 18.93
N ASN A 340 -14.19 -1.06 19.45
CA ASN A 340 -14.02 -0.70 20.85
C ASN A 340 -14.49 0.71 21.19
N VAL A 341 -14.87 1.51 20.18
CA VAL A 341 -15.52 2.80 20.40
C VAL A 341 -16.93 2.51 20.91
N VAL A 342 -17.11 2.62 22.22
CA VAL A 342 -18.42 2.55 22.87
C VAL A 342 -19.31 3.62 22.23
N ARG A 343 -20.22 3.21 21.34
CA ARG A 343 -21.35 4.06 20.95
C ARG A 343 -22.27 4.08 22.17
N ASP A 344 -22.01 5.02 23.07
CA ASP A 344 -22.89 5.37 24.18
C ASP A 344 -24.26 5.74 23.61
N GLU A 345 -25.16 4.78 23.47
CA GLU A 345 -26.63 4.95 23.51
C GLU A 345 -27.35 3.66 23.12
N LEU A 346 -27.59 2.81 24.13
CA LEU A 346 -28.90 2.25 24.52
C LEU A 346 -28.67 0.97 25.34
N ARG A 347 -28.90 1.09 26.65
CA ARG A 347 -28.84 -0.01 27.62
C ARG A 347 -29.66 -1.22 27.15
N LYS A 348 -29.02 -2.39 27.21
CA LYS A 348 -29.62 -3.73 27.20
C LYS A 348 -31.01 -3.76 27.84
N ARG A 349 -32.04 -4.06 27.04
CA ARG A 349 -33.26 -4.70 27.54
C ARG A 349 -33.10 -6.20 27.32
N SER A 350 -33.45 -7.02 28.31
CA SER A 350 -33.48 -8.47 28.17
C SER A 350 -34.45 -8.87 27.07
N PHE A 351 -34.01 -9.72 26.15
CA PHE A 351 -34.86 -10.37 25.14
C PHE A 351 -35.78 -11.38 25.84
N ASP A 352 -37.09 -11.21 25.71
CA ASP A 352 -38.11 -12.16 26.23
C ASP A 352 -38.57 -13.13 25.10
N GLU A 353 -39.30 -14.20 25.45
CA GLU A 353 -39.75 -15.22 24.48
C GLU A 353 -40.66 -14.66 23.35
N ASP A 354 -41.39 -13.58 23.62
CA ASP A 354 -42.22 -12.89 22.61
C ASP A 354 -41.35 -12.16 21.56
N ASP A 355 -40.14 -11.71 21.91
CA ASP A 355 -39.20 -11.07 20.98
C ASP A 355 -38.59 -12.08 20.00
N ALA A 356 -38.50 -13.37 20.38
CA ALA A 356 -38.00 -14.43 19.51
C ALA A 356 -39.03 -14.81 18.42
N ALA A 357 -40.32 -14.78 18.75
CA ALA A 357 -41.39 -15.00 17.78
C ALA A 357 -41.50 -13.83 16.79
N LEU A 358 -41.39 -12.58 17.29
CA LEU A 358 -41.30 -11.40 16.44
C LEU A 358 -40.04 -11.41 15.56
N ALA A 359 -38.91 -11.90 16.08
CA ALA A 359 -37.68 -12.05 15.30
C ALA A 359 -37.81 -13.11 14.19
N ALA A 360 -38.56 -14.19 14.42
CA ALA A 360 -38.84 -15.22 13.42
C ALA A 360 -39.80 -14.72 12.33
N GLU A 361 -40.85 -13.99 12.70
CA GLU A 361 -41.79 -13.36 11.75
C GLU A 361 -41.11 -12.27 10.92
N LEU A 362 -40.24 -11.47 11.54
CA LEU A 362 -39.38 -10.52 10.85
C LEU A 362 -38.34 -11.22 9.97
N GLU A 363 -37.86 -12.41 10.36
CA GLU A 363 -36.95 -13.24 9.56
C GLU A 363 -37.59 -13.68 8.24
N ASP A 364 -38.83 -14.18 8.28
CA ASP A 364 -39.59 -14.58 7.09
C ASP A 364 -39.92 -13.36 6.19
N GLU A 365 -40.32 -12.21 6.77
CA GLU A 365 -40.53 -10.97 6.01
C GLU A 365 -39.24 -10.45 5.35
N LEU A 366 -38.09 -10.61 6.02
CA LEU A 366 -36.79 -10.17 5.53
C LEU A 366 -36.20 -11.13 4.49
N GLU A 367 -36.38 -12.45 4.62
CA GLU A 367 -36.03 -13.41 3.55
C GLU A 367 -36.84 -13.14 2.28
N ALA A 368 -38.12 -12.79 2.43
CA ALA A 368 -38.94 -12.35 1.31
C ALA A 368 -38.44 -11.02 0.71
N GLN A 369 -37.89 -10.10 1.52
CA GLN A 369 -37.24 -8.88 1.02
C GLN A 369 -35.90 -9.16 0.33
N GLU A 370 -35.08 -10.11 0.80
CA GLU A 370 -33.85 -10.56 0.14
C GLU A 370 -34.15 -11.23 -1.20
N GLU A 371 -35.15 -12.09 -1.25
CA GLU A 371 -35.64 -12.66 -2.50
C GLU A 371 -36.20 -11.56 -3.40
N ALA A 372 -36.92 -10.57 -2.89
CA ALA A 372 -37.41 -9.45 -3.68
C ALA A 372 -36.28 -8.51 -4.14
N ALA A 373 -35.22 -8.29 -3.36
CA ALA A 373 -34.06 -7.48 -3.73
C ALA A 373 -33.21 -8.20 -4.79
N SER A 374 -32.95 -9.50 -4.57
CA SER A 374 -32.38 -10.40 -5.58
C SER A 374 -33.25 -10.39 -6.84
N GLN A 375 -34.57 -10.59 -6.75
CA GLN A 375 -35.50 -10.55 -7.89
C GLN A 375 -35.63 -9.16 -8.51
N ARG A 376 -35.39 -8.06 -7.79
CA ARG A 376 -35.28 -6.71 -8.38
C ARG A 376 -33.97 -6.54 -9.14
N ILE A 377 -32.89 -7.19 -8.70
CA ILE A 377 -31.61 -7.24 -9.44
C ILE A 377 -31.77 -8.13 -10.67
N TRP A 378 -32.35 -9.33 -10.54
CA TRP A 378 -32.67 -10.25 -11.65
C TRP A 378 -33.81 -9.75 -12.56
N GLY A 379 -34.73 -8.95 -12.03
CA GLY A 379 -35.91 -8.40 -12.71
C GLY A 379 -35.74 -6.94 -13.15
N SER A 380 -34.63 -6.29 -12.77
CA SER A 380 -34.10 -5.16 -13.50
C SER A 380 -33.83 -5.62 -14.94
N LYS A 381 -33.69 -4.68 -15.89
CA LYS A 381 -33.57 -4.98 -17.33
C LYS A 381 -32.40 -5.91 -17.73
N PHE A 382 -31.65 -6.42 -16.75
CA PHE A 382 -30.48 -7.27 -16.85
C PHE A 382 -30.73 -8.71 -17.31
N PHE A 383 -31.85 -9.38 -16.96
CA PHE A 383 -32.03 -10.82 -17.30
C PHE A 383 -33.29 -11.22 -18.08
N ASN A 384 -34.36 -10.40 -18.14
CA ASN A 384 -35.64 -10.82 -18.76
C ASN A 384 -36.23 -9.83 -19.79
N SER A 385 -35.45 -9.42 -20.80
CA SER A 385 -36.05 -8.78 -21.97
C SER A 385 -35.40 -9.22 -23.28
N PRO A 386 -36.16 -9.87 -24.17
CA PRO A 386 -35.91 -9.73 -25.59
C PRO A 386 -36.21 -8.27 -25.95
N ASN A 387 -35.15 -7.48 -26.11
CA ASN A 387 -35.13 -6.16 -26.73
C ASN A 387 -35.62 -4.94 -25.87
N PRO A 388 -34.76 -4.34 -25.02
CA PRO A 388 -35.07 -3.09 -24.34
C PRO A 388 -34.18 -1.90 -24.76
N SER A 389 -33.81 -1.79 -26.04
CA SER A 389 -32.95 -0.70 -26.52
C SER A 389 -33.68 0.59 -26.93
N GLU A 390 -35.01 0.67 -26.89
CA GLU A 390 -35.73 1.68 -27.69
C GLU A 390 -35.86 3.08 -27.05
N MET A 391 -35.84 3.20 -25.72
CA MET A 391 -35.99 4.51 -25.05
C MET A 391 -34.66 5.28 -24.94
N VAL A 392 -33.52 4.59 -24.86
CA VAL A 392 -32.18 5.19 -24.89
C VAL A 392 -31.68 5.37 -26.34
N ARG A 393 -32.10 4.51 -27.29
CA ARG A 393 -31.85 4.70 -28.75
C ARG A 393 -32.51 5.95 -29.35
N ARG A 394 -33.51 6.55 -28.68
CA ARG A 394 -34.09 7.82 -29.16
C ARG A 394 -33.20 9.03 -28.86
N VAL A 395 -32.22 8.90 -27.96
CA VAL A 395 -31.32 9.99 -27.56
C VAL A 395 -29.87 9.73 -27.98
N LEU A 396 -29.44 8.47 -28.04
CA LEU A 396 -28.05 8.11 -28.36
C LEU A 396 -27.91 7.54 -29.79
N ARG A 397 -26.93 8.06 -30.54
CA ARG A 397 -26.58 7.61 -31.90
C ARG A 397 -25.87 6.25 -31.83
N ARG A 398 -25.82 5.51 -32.95
CA ARG A 398 -25.13 4.21 -33.11
C ARG A 398 -23.63 4.16 -32.69
N ARG A 399 -23.03 5.27 -32.24
CA ARG A 399 -21.62 5.44 -31.86
C ARG A 399 -21.40 5.84 -30.39
N ASP A 400 -22.44 5.86 -29.57
CA ASP A 400 -22.31 6.30 -28.17
C ASP A 400 -21.97 5.11 -27.24
N PRO A 401 -21.35 5.35 -26.07
CA PRO A 401 -20.91 4.30 -25.14
C PRO A 401 -22.04 3.36 -24.69
N LYS A 402 -21.71 2.10 -24.39
CA LYS A 402 -22.68 1.10 -23.94
C LYS A 402 -23.09 1.33 -22.48
N ASP A 403 -24.37 1.13 -22.19
CA ASP A 403 -24.93 1.20 -20.84
C ASP A 403 -24.51 -0.02 -19.99
N PRO A 404 -23.92 0.17 -18.79
CA PRO A 404 -23.48 -0.90 -17.91
C PRO A 404 -24.61 -1.65 -17.18
N GLY A 405 -25.84 -1.10 -17.13
CA GLY A 405 -27.03 -1.73 -16.54
C GLY A 405 -27.00 -1.95 -15.01
N CYS A 406 -26.33 -1.09 -14.25
CA CYS A 406 -26.24 -1.25 -12.80
C CYS A 406 -27.60 -1.23 -12.10
N PRO A 407 -27.74 -1.88 -10.92
CA PRO A 407 -28.96 -1.74 -10.11
C PRO A 407 -29.26 -0.27 -9.82
N GLY A 408 -30.49 0.19 -10.11
CA GLY A 408 -30.90 1.59 -9.96
C GLY A 408 -31.15 2.34 -11.28
N ASP A 409 -30.75 1.78 -12.43
CA ASP A 409 -30.91 2.41 -13.74
C ASP A 409 -32.39 2.53 -14.15
N GLY A 410 -32.99 3.69 -13.85
CA GLY A 410 -34.37 4.05 -14.20
C GLY A 410 -35.29 4.47 -13.05
N ASN A 411 -34.79 4.58 -11.82
CA ASN A 411 -35.51 5.15 -10.67
C ASN A 411 -34.74 6.36 -10.10
N TRP A 412 -35.44 7.24 -9.35
CA TRP A 412 -34.80 8.34 -8.63
C TRP A 412 -33.74 7.78 -7.67
N ASP A 413 -32.52 8.29 -7.80
CA ASP A 413 -31.30 7.82 -7.16
C ASP A 413 -31.20 8.35 -5.71
N TYR A 414 -31.45 7.48 -4.73
CA TYR A 414 -31.18 7.79 -3.32
C TYR A 414 -29.72 7.41 -2.93
N THR A 415 -28.96 6.86 -3.90
CA THR A 415 -27.73 5.99 -3.95
C THR A 415 -26.25 6.45 -4.32
N MET A 416 -25.97 7.66 -4.83
CA MET A 416 -24.70 8.25 -5.43
C MET A 416 -24.71 8.18 -6.92
N GLY A 417 -25.50 9.04 -7.61
CA GLY A 417 -26.08 10.37 -7.23
C GLY A 417 -26.97 10.54 -5.95
N LEU A 418 -26.46 10.37 -4.72
CA LEU A 418 -27.11 10.07 -3.45
C LEU A 418 -27.22 11.37 -2.76
N GLY A 419 -28.44 11.84 -2.65
CA GLY A 419 -28.84 12.81 -1.64
C GLY A 419 -28.60 12.35 -0.19
N LEU A 420 -27.54 11.60 0.10
CA LEU A 420 -26.89 11.59 1.40
C LEU A 420 -25.91 12.77 1.46
N PRO A 421 -25.63 13.33 2.65
CA PRO A 421 -24.62 14.36 2.80
C PRO A 421 -23.28 13.90 2.22
N ASN A 422 -22.55 14.79 1.52
CA ASN A 422 -21.25 14.52 0.87
C ASN A 422 -20.26 13.71 1.75
N LYS A 423 -20.37 13.80 3.07
CA LYS A 423 -19.55 13.06 4.04
C LYS A 423 -19.68 11.53 3.95
N ILE A 424 -20.85 10.98 3.61
CA ILE A 424 -21.03 9.52 3.47
C ILE A 424 -20.59 9.07 2.07
N GLY A 425 -20.91 9.87 1.05
CA GLY A 425 -20.51 9.63 -0.33
C GLY A 425 -19.01 9.63 -0.58
N ALA A 426 -18.26 10.39 0.22
CA ALA A 426 -16.81 10.46 0.14
C ALA A 426 -16.11 9.15 0.57
N ASN A 427 -16.78 8.24 1.29
CA ASN A 427 -16.15 6.97 1.65
C ASN A 427 -15.69 6.22 0.40
N PHE A 428 -14.55 5.53 0.51
CA PHE A 428 -13.84 4.86 -0.59
C PHE A 428 -13.27 5.79 -1.67
N HIS A 429 -13.39 7.10 -1.54
CA HIS A 429 -12.71 8.02 -2.45
C HIS A 429 -11.31 8.36 -1.94
N PRO A 430 -10.39 8.78 -2.83
CA PRO A 430 -9.08 9.27 -2.41
C PRO A 430 -9.23 10.46 -1.45
N ASN A 431 -8.45 10.45 -0.37
CA ASN A 431 -8.35 11.60 0.52
C ASN A 431 -7.32 12.61 -0.04
N GLU A 432 -6.93 13.62 0.74
CA GLU A 432 -5.94 14.61 0.30
C GLU A 432 -4.59 13.99 -0.12
N ASN A 433 -4.07 13.01 0.65
CA ASN A 433 -2.86 12.26 0.27
C ASN A 433 -3.08 11.47 -1.03
N GLY A 434 -4.24 10.83 -1.15
CA GLY A 434 -4.68 10.15 -2.36
C GLY A 434 -4.60 11.04 -3.60
N HIS A 435 -5.15 12.25 -3.53
CA HIS A 435 -5.12 13.20 -4.65
C HIS A 435 -3.75 13.79 -4.92
N VAL A 436 -2.89 13.97 -3.91
CA VAL A 436 -1.49 14.35 -4.11
C VAL A 436 -0.75 13.26 -4.88
N THR A 437 -0.93 11.99 -4.52
CA THR A 437 -0.35 10.85 -5.24
C THR A 437 -0.88 10.77 -6.67
N MET A 438 -2.20 10.86 -6.87
CA MET A 438 -2.81 10.88 -8.21
C MET A 438 -2.25 12.02 -9.07
N ALA A 439 -2.12 13.23 -8.53
CA ALA A 439 -1.52 14.36 -9.25
C ALA A 439 -0.07 14.09 -9.62
N SER A 440 0.70 13.48 -8.72
CA SER A 440 2.12 13.16 -8.95
C SER A 440 2.29 12.16 -10.10
N PHE A 441 1.52 11.07 -10.09
CA PHE A 441 1.55 10.06 -11.15
C PHE A 441 1.01 10.61 -12.49
N ALA A 442 -0.03 11.44 -12.45
CA ALA A 442 -0.52 12.10 -13.66
C ALA A 442 0.53 13.00 -14.29
N MET A 443 1.23 13.80 -13.48
CA MET A 443 2.28 14.69 -13.98
C MET A 443 3.53 13.95 -14.47
N ALA A 444 3.88 12.83 -13.82
CA ALA A 444 4.94 11.93 -14.33
C ALA A 444 4.58 11.39 -15.72
N GLU A 445 3.35 10.91 -15.91
CA GLU A 445 2.87 10.44 -17.23
C GLU A 445 2.84 11.58 -18.26
N VAL A 446 2.48 12.81 -17.86
CA VAL A 446 2.59 13.99 -18.75
C VAL A 446 4.03 14.20 -19.21
N MET A 447 5.02 14.08 -18.32
CA MET A 447 6.44 14.25 -18.66
C MET A 447 6.90 13.17 -19.65
N ASP A 448 6.49 11.91 -19.42
CA ASP A 448 6.81 10.80 -20.32
C ASP A 448 6.20 11.01 -21.70
N LEU A 449 4.92 11.37 -21.79
CA LEU A 449 4.27 11.66 -23.07
C LEU A 449 4.86 12.90 -23.73
N ARG A 450 5.30 13.89 -22.96
CA ARG A 450 5.96 15.09 -23.48
C ARG A 450 7.32 14.77 -24.07
N SER A 451 8.08 13.83 -23.46
CA SER A 451 9.33 13.34 -24.04
C SER A 451 9.14 12.77 -25.45
N LEU A 452 8.03 12.03 -25.67
CA LEU A 452 7.67 11.48 -26.97
C LEU A 452 7.29 12.56 -28.01
N VAL A 453 6.69 13.66 -27.56
CA VAL A 453 6.41 14.83 -28.42
C VAL A 453 7.69 15.54 -28.81
N LEU A 454 8.62 15.70 -27.86
CA LEU A 454 9.88 16.42 -28.06
C LEU A 454 10.96 15.57 -28.77
N GLY A 455 10.80 14.24 -28.80
CA GLY A 455 11.77 13.32 -29.38
C GLY A 455 13.04 13.17 -28.52
N VAL A 456 12.91 13.31 -27.21
CA VAL A 456 13.97 13.15 -26.22
C VAL A 456 13.67 11.96 -25.32
N ASP A 457 14.69 11.44 -24.64
CA ASP A 457 14.47 10.38 -23.65
C ASP A 457 13.66 10.92 -22.46
N ALA A 458 12.74 10.09 -21.97
CA ALA A 458 11.98 10.41 -20.78
C ALA A 458 12.94 10.61 -19.59
N PRO A 459 12.69 11.61 -18.72
CA PRO A 459 13.50 11.81 -17.53
C PRO A 459 13.36 10.59 -16.62
N ASN A 460 14.36 9.72 -16.58
CA ASN A 460 14.40 8.56 -15.71
C ASN A 460 15.01 8.94 -14.36
N CYS A 461 14.40 8.45 -13.27
CA CYS A 461 15.12 8.28 -12.02
C CYS A 461 15.85 6.94 -12.14
N GLU A 462 17.16 6.95 -12.41
CA GLU A 462 17.95 5.73 -12.33
C GLU A 462 17.90 5.24 -10.88
N ILE A 463 17.24 4.12 -10.61
CA ILE A 463 17.25 3.51 -9.27
C ILE A 463 18.64 2.90 -9.10
N LYS A 464 19.54 3.56 -8.35
CA LYS A 464 20.85 3.01 -8.01
C LYS A 464 20.85 2.12 -6.76
N ASP A 465 19.70 1.95 -6.11
CA ASP A 465 19.56 1.08 -4.93
C ASP A 465 19.68 -0.40 -5.30
N GLU A 466 20.53 -1.13 -4.57
CA GLU A 466 20.85 -2.53 -4.83
C GLU A 466 20.95 -3.29 -3.49
N PHE A 467 20.20 -4.37 -3.33
CA PHE A 467 20.33 -5.27 -2.18
C PHE A 467 20.84 -6.64 -2.64
N LYS A 468 22.04 -7.03 -2.20
CA LYS A 468 22.72 -8.24 -2.64
C LYS A 468 23.26 -9.03 -1.46
N CYS A 469 22.89 -10.31 -1.36
CA CYS A 469 23.52 -11.24 -0.43
C CYS A 469 24.71 -11.93 -1.11
N TRP A 470 25.77 -12.21 -0.36
CA TRP A 470 27.00 -12.79 -0.92
C TRP A 470 26.94 -14.29 -1.22
N SER A 471 25.83 -14.99 -0.99
CA SER A 471 25.79 -16.45 -1.09
C SER A 471 25.87 -17.00 -2.54
N ASP A 472 26.83 -17.90 -2.80
CA ASP A 472 26.86 -18.84 -3.95
C ASP A 472 27.02 -20.31 -3.47
N ASP A 473 26.89 -21.30 -4.37
CA ASP A 473 26.75 -22.75 -4.09
C ASP A 473 27.97 -23.48 -3.46
N ASP A 474 29.08 -22.80 -3.13
CA ASP A 474 30.27 -23.40 -2.47
C ASP A 474 30.96 -22.44 -1.47
N TRP A 475 30.17 -21.57 -0.84
CA TRP A 475 30.68 -20.41 -0.11
C TRP A 475 31.06 -20.73 1.35
N LYS A 476 32.35 -21.00 1.60
CA LYS A 476 32.96 -21.28 2.93
C LYS A 476 33.09 -20.09 3.88
N ILE A 477 32.54 -18.93 3.51
CA ILE A 477 32.67 -17.68 4.28
C ILE A 477 31.34 -17.38 4.97
N TYR A 478 31.30 -17.59 6.28
CA TYR A 478 30.11 -17.31 7.09
C TYR A 478 30.47 -17.05 8.55
N ALA A 479 29.64 -16.26 9.22
CA ALA A 479 29.70 -15.98 10.65
C ALA A 479 28.36 -16.29 11.33
N SER A 480 28.37 -16.42 12.65
CA SER A 480 27.15 -16.59 13.45
C SER A 480 26.37 -15.28 13.58
N ALA A 481 25.04 -15.36 13.44
CA ALA A 481 24.15 -14.21 13.58
C ALA A 481 24.30 -13.52 14.95
N ASP A 482 24.36 -14.31 16.03
CA ASP A 482 24.50 -13.81 17.40
C ASP A 482 25.74 -12.91 17.58
N ARG A 483 26.81 -13.18 16.83
CA ARG A 483 28.02 -12.38 16.85
C ARG A 483 27.85 -11.10 16.04
N LEU A 484 27.30 -11.16 14.84
CA LEU A 484 27.00 -9.95 14.07
C LEU A 484 26.05 -9.00 14.82
N ASP A 485 25.00 -9.55 15.44
CA ASP A 485 24.02 -8.81 16.26
C ASP A 485 24.64 -8.11 17.47
N LYS A 486 25.79 -8.61 17.95
CA LYS A 486 26.48 -8.02 19.10
C LYS A 486 27.31 -6.79 18.73
N HIS A 487 27.67 -6.63 17.45
CA HIS A 487 28.67 -5.64 17.00
C HIS A 487 28.11 -4.57 16.05
N TYR A 488 27.02 -4.81 15.32
CA TYR A 488 26.52 -3.85 14.32
C TYR A 488 26.12 -2.49 14.92
N GLU A 489 25.49 -2.47 16.10
CA GLU A 489 25.17 -1.20 16.79
C GLU A 489 26.43 -0.46 17.26
N ASP A 490 27.43 -1.20 17.76
CA ASP A 490 28.71 -0.62 18.17
C ASP A 490 29.44 -0.01 16.97
N PHE A 491 29.39 -0.68 15.82
CA PHE A 491 29.93 -0.16 14.58
C PHE A 491 29.28 1.16 14.20
N CYS A 492 27.95 1.20 14.06
CA CYS A 492 27.24 2.40 13.64
C CYS A 492 27.41 3.58 14.64
N LYS A 493 27.44 3.31 15.95
CA LYS A 493 27.60 4.35 16.98
C LYS A 493 28.99 4.96 17.05
N ASN A 494 30.02 4.24 16.60
CA ASN A 494 31.42 4.63 16.78
C ASN A 494 32.16 4.86 15.44
N ILE A 495 31.45 5.25 14.39
CA ILE A 495 32.07 5.60 13.10
C ILE A 495 32.87 6.91 13.24
N GLU A 496 34.16 6.84 12.94
CA GLU A 496 35.05 8.00 12.95
C GLU A 496 34.97 8.75 11.62
N GLN A 497 34.18 9.82 11.58
CA GLN A 497 33.96 10.61 10.36
C GLN A 497 35.14 11.58 10.08
N PRO A 498 35.68 11.60 8.85
CA PRO A 498 36.65 12.61 8.44
C PRO A 498 35.98 13.98 8.31
N LYS A 499 36.65 15.04 8.78
CA LYS A 499 36.08 16.39 8.80
C LYS A 499 36.11 17.02 7.40
N HIS A 500 34.94 17.38 6.88
CA HIS A 500 34.77 18.11 5.60
C HIS A 500 35.22 17.33 4.35
N GLU A 501 35.14 16.00 4.38
CA GLU A 501 35.41 15.15 3.23
C GLU A 501 34.10 14.48 2.76
N VAL A 502 33.93 14.38 1.44
CA VAL A 502 32.79 13.71 0.79
C VAL A 502 33.23 12.36 0.24
N GLY A 503 32.33 11.38 0.20
CA GLY A 503 32.60 10.07 -0.37
C GLY A 503 33.68 9.27 0.36
N TRP A 504 33.74 9.40 1.68
CA TRP A 504 34.65 8.62 2.51
C TRP A 504 34.13 7.19 2.73
N GLU A 505 35.04 6.30 3.11
CA GLU A 505 34.73 4.94 3.52
C GLU A 505 35.26 4.68 4.93
N TYR A 506 34.55 3.85 5.69
CA TYR A 506 34.97 3.40 7.02
C TYR A 506 34.70 1.90 7.14
N SER A 507 35.69 1.15 7.61
CA SER A 507 35.52 -0.25 7.95
C SER A 507 36.15 -0.57 9.29
N LYS A 508 35.58 -1.56 9.98
CA LYS A 508 36.08 -2.05 11.27
C LYS A 508 35.91 -3.56 11.32
N LYS A 509 36.98 -4.24 11.72
CA LYS A 509 37.02 -5.68 11.94
C LYS A 509 36.71 -6.01 13.39
N TYR A 510 36.11 -7.17 13.56
CA TYR A 510 35.70 -7.70 14.85
C TYR A 510 36.02 -9.18 14.96
N ASP A 511 36.25 -9.64 16.20
CA ASP A 511 36.60 -11.03 16.53
C ASP A 511 37.79 -11.55 15.67
N GLU A 512 38.82 -10.70 15.50
CA GLU A 512 40.00 -10.98 14.68
C GLU A 512 40.73 -12.26 15.10
N GLY A 513 41.13 -13.06 14.10
CA GLY A 513 41.84 -14.32 14.31
C GLY A 513 40.95 -15.48 14.75
N THR A 514 39.63 -15.34 14.63
CA THR A 514 38.65 -16.37 15.02
C THR A 514 37.77 -16.80 13.83
N PRO A 515 37.10 -17.97 13.90
CA PRO A 515 36.14 -18.39 12.89
C PRO A 515 34.96 -17.44 12.63
N ASP A 516 34.58 -16.60 13.61
CA ASP A 516 33.54 -15.56 13.45
C ASP A 516 34.11 -14.18 13.08
N GLU A 517 35.35 -14.10 12.61
CA GLU A 517 35.93 -12.84 12.13
C GLU A 517 35.06 -12.23 11.01
N HIS A 518 34.72 -10.96 11.17
CA HIS A 518 33.90 -10.21 10.23
C HIS A 518 34.29 -8.73 10.20
N GLU A 519 33.97 -8.10 9.08
CA GLU A 519 34.14 -6.68 8.83
C GLU A 519 32.78 -6.05 8.51
N PHE A 520 32.50 -4.93 9.17
CA PHE A 520 31.44 -4.02 8.74
C PHE A 520 32.08 -2.88 7.98
N LYS A 521 31.47 -2.50 6.86
CA LYS A 521 31.94 -1.40 6.02
C LYS A 521 30.79 -0.48 5.61
N ILE A 522 31.08 0.82 5.58
CA ILE A 522 30.24 1.84 4.97
C ILE A 522 31.06 2.60 3.93
N SER A 523 30.44 2.90 2.79
CA SER A 523 31.01 3.75 1.75
C SER A 523 29.97 4.80 1.34
N LEU A 524 30.35 6.07 1.31
CA LEU A 524 29.48 7.17 0.86
C LEU A 524 29.76 7.51 -0.60
N SER A 525 28.75 8.05 -1.29
CA SER A 525 28.91 8.60 -2.63
C SER A 525 29.74 9.89 -2.60
N LYS A 526 30.29 10.27 -3.76
CA LYS A 526 31.16 11.47 -3.91
C LYS A 526 30.48 12.80 -3.58
N GLU A 527 29.17 12.80 -3.39
CA GLU A 527 28.36 14.00 -3.15
C GLU A 527 27.92 14.11 -1.68
N MET A 528 28.07 13.05 -0.90
CA MET A 528 27.60 12.95 0.48
C MET A 528 28.73 13.08 1.49
N ALA A 529 28.49 13.87 2.54
CA ALA A 529 29.39 14.04 3.68
C ALA A 529 28.78 13.57 5.00
N ASP A 530 27.46 13.72 5.14
CA ASP A 530 26.74 13.47 6.39
C ASP A 530 26.40 11.99 6.54
N TYR A 531 26.40 11.52 7.79
CA TYR A 531 26.11 10.14 8.17
C TYR A 531 24.88 10.06 9.08
N ASP A 532 23.98 9.12 8.80
CA ASP A 532 22.83 8.82 9.64
C ASP A 532 23.03 7.50 10.41
N GLU A 533 23.13 7.61 11.74
CA GLU A 533 23.29 6.46 12.64
C GLU A 533 22.08 5.51 12.59
N SER A 534 20.87 6.05 12.54
CA SER A 534 19.63 5.26 12.57
C SER A 534 19.47 4.46 11.28
N GLU A 535 19.87 5.05 10.15
CA GLU A 535 19.88 4.37 8.87
C GLU A 535 20.91 3.24 8.82
N CYS A 536 22.13 3.48 9.33
CA CYS A 536 23.16 2.44 9.42
C CYS A 536 22.67 1.23 10.22
N ILE A 537 22.05 1.48 11.37
CA ILE A 537 21.50 0.41 12.24
C ILE A 537 20.43 -0.40 11.49
N ASP A 538 19.49 0.27 10.81
CA ASP A 538 18.45 -0.39 10.01
C ASP A 538 19.04 -1.22 8.87
N SER A 539 19.96 -0.64 8.10
CA SER A 539 20.58 -1.28 6.93
C SER A 539 21.42 -2.51 7.33
N MET A 540 22.25 -2.40 8.37
CA MET A 540 23.05 -3.52 8.87
C MET A 540 22.17 -4.64 9.41
N LYS A 541 21.12 -4.29 10.18
CA LYS A 541 20.16 -5.26 10.70
C LYS A 541 19.45 -6.02 9.58
N LYS A 542 19.04 -5.34 8.50
CA LYS A 542 18.44 -5.96 7.32
C LYS A 542 19.42 -6.94 6.65
N LEU A 543 20.68 -6.55 6.46
CA LEU A 543 21.71 -7.43 5.89
C LEU A 543 21.93 -8.68 6.74
N ILE A 544 22.07 -8.53 8.05
CA ILE A 544 22.30 -9.65 8.98
C ILE A 544 21.10 -10.61 8.98
N HIS A 545 19.87 -10.11 9.02
CA HIS A 545 18.71 -10.99 9.18
C HIS A 545 18.19 -11.57 7.86
N ASN A 546 18.41 -10.91 6.72
CA ASN A 546 17.92 -11.38 5.42
C ASN A 546 18.95 -12.19 4.61
N CYS A 547 20.26 -12.01 4.84
CA CYS A 547 21.31 -12.77 4.14
C CYS A 547 21.76 -14.00 4.93
N ASP A 548 20.90 -15.03 4.95
CA ASP A 548 21.18 -16.32 5.60
C ASP A 548 21.53 -17.44 4.62
N THR A 549 22.17 -18.49 5.14
CA THR A 549 22.50 -19.72 4.40
C THR A 549 21.35 -20.74 4.34
N LYS A 550 20.16 -20.40 4.86
CA LYS A 550 18.99 -21.29 5.02
C LYS A 550 19.27 -22.60 5.79
N ARG A 551 20.18 -22.56 6.77
CA ARG A 551 20.56 -23.70 7.63
C ARG A 551 20.12 -23.51 9.09
N LYS A 552 20.06 -24.60 9.87
CA LYS A 552 19.53 -24.64 11.25
C LYS A 552 20.23 -23.71 12.24
N MET A 553 21.53 -23.45 12.08
CA MET A 553 22.35 -22.65 12.99
C MET A 553 22.39 -21.16 12.62
N ASN A 554 21.53 -20.69 11.72
CA ASN A 554 21.39 -19.28 11.33
C ASN A 554 22.71 -18.62 10.89
N TRP A 555 23.55 -19.35 10.14
CA TRP A 555 24.81 -18.82 9.61
C TRP A 555 24.55 -17.73 8.56
N LYS A 556 25.36 -16.68 8.61
CA LYS A 556 25.26 -15.48 7.76
C LYS A 556 26.46 -15.38 6.83
N SER A 557 26.19 -15.30 5.54
CA SER A 557 27.21 -15.08 4.50
C SER A 557 27.57 -13.61 4.35
N GLY A 558 26.76 -12.71 4.91
CA GLY A 558 26.88 -11.28 4.68
C GLY A 558 26.23 -10.83 3.36
N GLY A 559 26.36 -9.54 3.08
CA GLY A 559 25.80 -8.90 1.89
C GLY A 559 26.16 -7.42 1.80
N MET A 560 25.62 -6.78 0.76
CA MET A 560 25.74 -5.36 0.45
C MET A 560 24.34 -4.76 0.25
N TYR A 561 24.14 -3.56 0.77
CA TYR A 561 22.95 -2.75 0.54
C TYR A 561 23.33 -1.34 0.13
N VAL A 562 23.04 -0.99 -1.12
CA VAL A 562 23.13 0.34 -1.69
C VAL A 562 21.76 1.02 -1.54
N ARG A 563 21.74 2.21 -0.94
CA ARG A 563 20.53 2.94 -0.54
C ARG A 563 20.61 4.42 -0.94
N ASP A 564 19.44 5.05 -1.03
CA ASP A 564 19.24 6.47 -1.29
C ASP A 564 19.85 6.93 -2.62
N ASP A 565 19.50 6.23 -3.70
CA ASP A 565 20.01 6.45 -5.05
C ASP A 565 21.54 6.36 -5.14
N GLY A 566 22.11 5.39 -4.41
CA GLY A 566 23.54 5.14 -4.37
C GLY A 566 24.32 6.11 -3.50
N ALA A 567 23.65 6.86 -2.63
CA ALA A 567 24.29 7.73 -1.65
C ALA A 567 25.10 6.94 -0.61
N TYR A 568 24.60 5.79 -0.18
CA TYR A 568 25.23 4.97 0.87
C TYR A 568 25.33 3.50 0.44
N THR A 569 26.47 2.90 0.72
CA THR A 569 26.71 1.46 0.57
C THR A 569 27.09 0.87 1.92
N TYR A 570 26.26 -0.02 2.45
CA TYR A 570 26.50 -0.76 3.67
C TYR A 570 26.88 -2.20 3.34
N GLU A 571 27.91 -2.74 3.99
CA GLU A 571 28.38 -4.10 3.77
C GLU A 571 28.61 -4.85 5.09
N VAL A 572 28.21 -6.11 5.10
CA VAL A 572 28.51 -7.09 6.16
C VAL A 572 29.35 -8.19 5.53
N ASN A 573 30.60 -8.31 5.96
CA ASN A 573 31.60 -9.16 5.31
C ASN A 573 32.25 -10.11 6.33
N PRO A 574 31.75 -11.33 6.53
CA PRO A 574 32.56 -12.37 7.18
C PRO A 574 33.85 -12.58 6.39
N THR A 575 34.99 -12.74 7.06
CA THR A 575 36.31 -12.73 6.39
C THR A 575 37.00 -14.10 6.35
N ARG A 576 36.60 -15.04 7.22
CA ARG A 576 37.19 -16.37 7.30
C ARG A 576 36.77 -17.22 6.09
N THR A 577 37.73 -17.60 5.23
CA THR A 577 37.47 -18.31 3.96
C THR A 577 37.57 -19.83 4.01
N ASN A 578 38.05 -20.37 5.12
CA ASN A 578 38.44 -21.77 5.30
C ASN A 578 37.60 -22.46 6.39
N ARG A 579 36.29 -22.24 6.41
CA ARG A 579 35.36 -22.94 7.33
C ARG A 579 34.84 -24.26 6.72
N PRO A 580 34.30 -25.17 7.55
CA PRO A 580 33.67 -26.40 7.07
C PRO A 580 32.54 -26.11 6.06
N TRP A 581 32.46 -26.93 5.00
CA TRP A 581 31.35 -26.90 4.04
C TRP A 581 30.85 -28.31 3.76
N PRO A 582 29.53 -28.57 3.84
CA PRO A 582 28.47 -27.63 4.22
C PRO A 582 28.61 -27.15 5.68
N PRO A 583 28.05 -25.96 6.04
CA PRO A 583 28.15 -25.44 7.39
C PRO A 583 27.53 -26.41 8.40
N PRO A 584 28.10 -26.53 9.62
CA PRO A 584 27.59 -27.47 10.60
C PRO A 584 26.13 -27.13 10.99
N GLU A 585 25.28 -28.16 11.06
CA GLU A 585 23.87 -28.02 11.45
C GLU A 585 23.67 -27.92 12.97
N TYR A 586 24.70 -28.26 13.75
CA TYR A 586 24.75 -28.20 15.21
C TYR A 586 26.22 -28.15 15.63
N GLY A 587 26.51 -27.69 16.85
CA GLY A 587 27.88 -27.69 17.36
C GLY A 587 28.40 -29.13 17.51
N VAL A 588 29.48 -29.46 16.79
CA VAL A 588 30.11 -30.78 16.73
C VAL A 588 31.42 -30.76 17.49
N GLY A 589 31.82 -31.88 18.10
CA GLY A 589 33.10 -31.95 18.81
C GLY A 589 33.46 -33.34 19.29
N THR A 590 34.66 -33.44 19.85
CA THR A 590 35.18 -34.65 20.49
C THR A 590 35.90 -34.30 21.77
N CYS A 591 35.99 -35.26 22.69
CA CYS A 591 36.66 -35.05 23.95
C CYS A 591 37.33 -36.31 24.49
N LYS A 592 38.57 -36.17 24.96
CA LYS A 592 39.36 -37.25 25.59
C LYS A 592 39.98 -36.76 26.89
N GLY A 593 39.81 -37.54 27.96
CA GLY A 593 40.38 -37.28 29.29
C GLY A 593 41.34 -38.37 29.74
N TRP A 594 42.44 -37.98 30.39
CA TRP A 594 43.48 -38.87 30.90
C TRP A 594 43.81 -38.56 32.36
N TYR A 595 43.83 -39.60 33.20
CA TYR A 595 44.12 -39.50 34.63
C TYR A 595 45.63 -39.50 34.93
N HIS A 596 46.11 -38.54 35.73
CA HIS A 596 47.51 -38.41 36.16
C HIS A 596 47.68 -38.40 37.68
N VAL A 597 46.86 -39.15 38.42
CA VAL A 597 46.89 -39.30 39.88
C VAL A 597 46.44 -38.08 40.67
N LEU A 598 47.05 -36.92 40.45
CA LEU A 598 46.75 -35.67 41.17
C LEU A 598 45.93 -34.67 40.35
N TRP A 599 45.86 -34.86 39.03
CA TRP A 599 45.05 -34.07 38.11
C TRP A 599 44.66 -34.91 36.89
N SER A 600 43.78 -34.36 36.08
CA SER A 600 43.27 -35.00 34.86
C SER A 600 43.44 -34.07 33.68
N SER A 601 44.08 -34.55 32.60
CA SER A 601 44.30 -33.76 31.38
C SER A 601 43.23 -34.06 30.35
N TYR A 602 42.67 -33.02 29.75
CA TYR A 602 41.63 -33.10 28.73
C TYR A 602 42.10 -32.50 27.42
N THR A 603 41.64 -33.09 26.32
CA THR A 603 41.70 -32.51 24.98
C THR A 603 40.29 -32.50 24.42
N ILE A 604 39.80 -31.33 24.04
CA ILE A 604 38.50 -31.11 23.42
C ILE A 604 38.72 -30.46 22.07
N GLU A 605 38.04 -30.93 21.05
CA GLU A 605 37.99 -30.29 19.73
C GLU A 605 36.53 -30.01 19.40
N GLY A 606 36.27 -28.92 18.67
CA GLY A 606 34.91 -28.51 18.36
C GLY A 606 34.80 -27.67 17.10
N GLY A 607 33.60 -27.61 16.52
CA GLY A 607 33.22 -26.80 15.37
C GLY A 607 31.79 -26.31 15.51
N GLY A 608 31.50 -25.09 15.06
CA GLY A 608 30.18 -24.46 15.17
C GLY A 608 29.79 -23.95 16.57
N PHE A 609 30.71 -23.96 17.54
CA PHE A 609 30.55 -23.36 18.87
C PHE A 609 31.89 -22.90 19.43
N SER A 610 31.95 -21.97 20.40
CA SER A 610 33.21 -21.39 20.92
C SER A 610 34.13 -20.80 19.85
N THR A 611 33.52 -20.21 18.81
CA THR A 611 34.14 -19.79 17.56
C THR A 611 34.69 -18.35 17.55
N TRP A 612 34.65 -17.64 18.68
CA TRP A 612 34.99 -16.20 18.73
C TRP A 612 35.81 -15.75 19.96
N ASP A 613 36.02 -16.60 20.96
CA ASP A 613 36.49 -16.17 22.29
C ASP A 613 37.67 -16.96 22.85
N TYR A 614 38.29 -17.83 22.05
CA TYR A 614 39.34 -18.76 22.50
C TYR A 614 38.92 -19.57 23.75
N GLY A 615 37.62 -19.83 23.87
CA GLY A 615 36.98 -20.54 24.98
C GLY A 615 36.97 -19.82 26.33
N GLN A 616 37.30 -18.52 26.41
CA GLN A 616 37.37 -17.77 27.67
C GLN A 616 36.01 -17.36 28.24
N GLN A 617 35.05 -17.08 27.38
CA GLN A 617 33.68 -16.65 27.71
C GLN A 617 32.64 -17.76 27.48
N THR A 618 33.01 -18.83 26.77
CA THR A 618 32.15 -19.97 26.44
C THR A 618 32.53 -21.21 27.27
N MET A 619 33.68 -21.81 27.00
CA MET A 619 34.13 -23.07 27.60
C MET A 619 34.52 -22.92 29.08
N ARG A 620 35.33 -21.90 29.43
CA ARG A 620 35.81 -21.71 30.81
C ARG A 620 34.69 -21.47 31.82
N PRO A 621 33.74 -20.54 31.60
CA PRO A 621 32.63 -20.36 32.52
C PRO A 621 31.77 -21.62 32.64
N SER A 622 31.63 -22.39 31.55
CA SER A 622 30.91 -23.66 31.56
C SER A 622 31.59 -24.72 32.41
N MET A 623 32.93 -24.76 32.41
CA MET A 623 33.73 -25.63 33.27
C MET A 623 33.68 -25.20 34.74
N ASP A 624 33.91 -23.91 35.00
CA ASP A 624 33.89 -23.35 36.35
C ASP A 624 32.52 -23.52 37.02
N ALA A 625 31.43 -23.43 36.24
CA ALA A 625 30.09 -23.72 36.72
C ALA A 625 29.87 -25.19 37.10
N CYS A 626 30.65 -26.13 36.55
CA CYS A 626 30.48 -27.55 36.82
C CYS A 626 31.26 -28.02 38.06
N TYR A 627 32.53 -27.64 38.17
CA TYR A 627 33.43 -28.13 39.23
C TYR A 627 34.14 -27.02 40.04
N GLY A 628 33.79 -25.75 39.82
CA GLY A 628 34.40 -24.61 40.50
C GLY A 628 35.75 -24.21 39.89
N LEU A 629 36.50 -23.39 40.62
CA LEU A 629 37.84 -22.96 40.20
C LEU A 629 38.84 -24.13 40.32
N GLY A 630 39.57 -24.42 39.24
CA GLY A 630 40.53 -25.52 39.21
C GLY A 630 41.15 -25.83 37.85
N THR A 631 40.72 -25.15 36.79
CA THR A 631 41.28 -25.29 35.44
C THR A 631 42.71 -24.73 35.38
N THR A 632 43.68 -25.55 35.01
CA THR A 632 45.08 -25.14 34.81
C THR A 632 45.60 -25.60 33.45
N GLY A 633 46.72 -25.04 32.97
CA GLY A 633 47.34 -25.47 31.71
C GLY A 633 46.46 -25.29 30.47
N TRP A 634 45.66 -24.22 30.44
CA TRP A 634 44.75 -23.93 29.33
C TRP A 634 45.50 -23.47 28.09
N GLU A 635 45.30 -24.22 27.02
CA GLU A 635 45.79 -23.98 25.67
C GLU A 635 44.58 -24.07 24.74
N PHE A 636 44.34 -23.04 23.93
CA PHE A 636 43.24 -23.02 22.96
C PHE A 636 43.76 -22.47 21.64
N GLU A 637 43.53 -23.21 20.56
CA GLU A 637 43.95 -22.85 19.21
C GLU A 637 42.80 -23.06 18.22
N TYR A 638 42.65 -22.12 17.28
CA TYR A 638 41.80 -22.30 16.10
C TYR A 638 42.63 -23.00 15.01
N TYR A 639 42.02 -23.94 14.32
CA TYR A 639 42.68 -24.62 13.21
C TYR A 639 42.71 -23.72 11.96
N ASP A 640 43.82 -23.80 11.23
CA ASP A 640 43.94 -23.16 9.91
C ASP A 640 43.01 -23.82 8.90
N GLU A 641 42.87 -25.15 8.91
CA GLU A 641 41.86 -25.86 8.14
C GLU A 641 41.07 -26.79 9.06
N PRO A 642 39.74 -26.90 8.88
CA PRO A 642 38.94 -27.77 9.70
C PRO A 642 39.33 -29.23 9.49
N THR A 643 39.12 -30.05 10.52
CA THR A 643 39.34 -31.50 10.41
C THR A 643 38.33 -32.13 9.44
N GLU A 644 38.57 -33.39 9.02
CA GLU A 644 37.59 -34.17 8.22
C GLU A 644 36.22 -34.27 8.92
N ASP A 645 36.21 -34.26 10.25
CA ASP A 645 35.02 -34.27 11.09
C ASP A 645 34.38 -32.87 11.29
N GLY A 646 34.96 -31.83 10.69
CA GLY A 646 34.44 -30.46 10.73
C GLY A 646 34.79 -29.66 11.99
N TYR A 647 35.83 -30.03 12.74
CA TYR A 647 36.28 -29.29 13.92
C TYR A 647 37.13 -28.08 13.52
N GLU A 648 36.86 -26.94 14.14
CA GLU A 648 37.47 -25.64 13.85
C GLU A 648 38.47 -25.20 14.92
N TRP A 649 38.50 -25.84 16.08
CA TRP A 649 39.42 -25.51 17.17
C TRP A 649 39.73 -26.70 18.08
N LYS A 650 40.77 -26.51 18.90
CA LYS A 650 41.22 -27.44 19.93
C LYS A 650 41.54 -26.72 21.24
N ALA A 651 41.12 -27.32 22.35
CA ALA A 651 41.46 -26.93 23.70
C ALA A 651 42.17 -28.07 24.44
N LYS A 652 43.26 -27.76 25.13
CA LYS A 652 43.94 -28.65 26.09
C LYS A 652 43.97 -27.99 27.46
N PHE A 653 43.68 -28.74 28.50
CA PHE A 653 43.67 -28.21 29.87
C PHE A 653 43.72 -29.32 30.91
N ASN A 654 44.00 -28.94 32.15
CA ASN A 654 44.00 -29.81 33.31
C ASN A 654 42.88 -29.43 34.28
N THR A 655 42.31 -30.43 34.94
CA THR A 655 41.22 -30.28 35.90
C THR A 655 41.50 -31.07 37.18
N PRO A 656 40.77 -30.81 38.29
CA PRO A 656 40.75 -31.69 39.44
C PRO A 656 40.28 -33.11 39.05
N ILE A 657 40.76 -34.11 39.78
CA ILE A 657 40.39 -35.51 39.54
C ILE A 657 38.89 -35.76 39.76
N TRP A 658 38.33 -36.81 39.13
CA TRP A 658 36.94 -37.28 39.28
C TRP A 658 35.84 -36.36 38.69
N VAL A 659 36.20 -35.38 37.85
CA VAL A 659 35.21 -34.48 37.22
C VAL A 659 34.62 -35.03 35.92
N ARG A 660 35.22 -36.07 35.32
CA ARG A 660 34.81 -36.63 34.02
C ARG A 660 33.34 -36.96 33.94
N SER A 661 32.85 -37.80 34.84
CA SER A 661 31.47 -38.31 34.80
C SER A 661 30.43 -37.20 35.00
N ARG A 662 30.78 -36.16 35.77
CA ARG A 662 29.87 -35.06 36.13
C ARG A 662 29.85 -33.91 35.11
N CYS A 663 30.97 -33.64 34.45
CA CYS A 663 31.12 -32.41 33.64
C CYS A 663 31.31 -32.66 32.15
N PHE A 664 31.87 -33.82 31.81
CA PHE A 664 32.51 -34.04 30.51
C PHE A 664 31.89 -35.25 29.78
N LYS A 665 31.68 -36.37 30.48
CA LYS A 665 31.01 -37.58 29.95
C LYS A 665 29.52 -37.37 29.66
N ASN A 666 28.86 -36.49 30.41
CA ASN A 666 27.44 -36.19 30.25
C ASN A 666 27.17 -34.99 29.32
N ASN A 667 28.18 -34.50 28.59
CA ASN A 667 28.14 -33.31 27.73
C ASN A 667 27.74 -32.00 28.45
N TRP A 668 27.84 -31.91 29.79
CA TRP A 668 27.42 -30.71 30.51
C TRP A 668 28.15 -29.45 30.04
N VAL A 669 29.49 -29.50 29.98
CA VAL A 669 30.32 -28.36 29.56
C VAL A 669 30.08 -28.00 28.10
N ALA A 670 30.14 -29.00 27.20
CA ALA A 670 29.96 -28.78 25.76
C ALA A 670 28.59 -28.15 25.45
N LYS A 671 27.50 -28.67 26.01
CA LYS A 671 26.14 -28.13 25.82
C LYS A 671 26.03 -26.68 26.25
N ARG A 672 26.64 -26.34 27.39
CA ARG A 672 26.56 -25.00 27.95
C ARG A 672 27.40 -23.99 27.15
N ALA A 673 28.43 -24.48 26.46
CA ALA A 673 29.18 -23.72 25.47
C ALA A 673 28.54 -23.69 24.07
N GLY A 674 27.38 -24.33 23.88
CA GLY A 674 26.64 -24.35 22.59
C GLY A 674 27.01 -25.51 21.66
N GLY A 675 27.77 -26.50 22.14
CA GLY A 675 28.23 -27.64 21.34
C GLY A 675 27.88 -29.02 21.90
N TRP A 676 28.36 -30.05 21.22
CA TRP A 676 28.15 -31.45 21.60
C TRP A 676 29.38 -32.29 21.29
N THR A 677 29.84 -33.12 22.23
CA THR A 677 31.06 -33.94 22.07
C THR A 677 30.85 -35.44 22.25
N ASP A 678 29.60 -35.92 22.20
CA ASP A 678 29.21 -37.33 22.47
C ASP A 678 29.72 -37.92 23.80
N GLY A 679 30.09 -37.03 24.73
CA GLY A 679 30.68 -37.37 26.02
C GLY A 679 32.17 -37.70 25.94
N CYS A 680 32.93 -37.27 26.95
CA CYS A 680 34.38 -37.47 26.97
C CYS A 680 34.80 -38.94 27.18
N GLY A 681 35.56 -39.46 26.20
CA GLY A 681 36.24 -40.75 26.26
C GLY A 681 37.50 -40.73 27.14
N GLY A 682 38.16 -41.88 27.27
CA GLY A 682 39.41 -42.03 28.03
C GLY A 682 39.26 -42.72 29.38
N ASN A 683 40.34 -42.70 30.18
CA ASN A 683 40.48 -43.46 31.43
C ASN A 683 40.46 -42.61 32.70
N ASP A 684 40.15 -41.31 32.58
CA ASP A 684 39.84 -40.45 33.71
C ASP A 684 38.55 -40.85 34.45
#